data_AF-A0AAV1R3T0-F1
#
_entry.id   AF-A0AAV1R3T0-F1
#
_cell.length_a   1.000
_cell.length_b   1.000
_cell.length_c   1.000
_cell.angle_alpha   90.00
_cell.angle_beta   90.00
_cell.angle_gamma   90.00
#
_symmetry.space_group_name_H-M   'P 1'
#
loop_
_entity.id
_entity.type
_entity.pdbx_description
1 polymer ?
#
loop_
_entity_poly.entity_id
_entity_poly.type
_entity_poly.pdbx_seq_one_letter_code
_entity_poly.pdbx_strand_id
1 'polypeptide(L)'
;MSTVSIEPFLRYPRIEKPGFVRGRRMAAVTTSALIKSSSSFNCWPCCSLISRRKLPFNASSFPSLSIRANNHVARATSTGTALVESTSDVLFKETFPLSHTETIEGKIFVRLDQSKAKEDPRQQLTIGCSLPGKWILHWGVSYVDYIGSEWYQPPENMRPSGSIPIKDYAIETPLKKSSEGDMFHQVKIEIDPKSAITAFNFVLKDEETGVWYQHRGRDFKVPLVDCFLNSGNVTGTKGGFSIWPGALLSNMFLKAEASASKGNDSSSRSKDPKEISQQEGFYEEEPIAKCVVVEKIVTVSVSKCPKTAKNLLYLETDLPGEVVVHWGVCRDDAKNWEIPAAPHPPETTVFMNKALQTRLQAKEDGNGCSGLFTLDKDLVGFLFVLNLNESTWLKCMGKDFYIPLPISGSIPAESGPGQSEGAPVSGNTLGADQEVSQTAYTDGIIKEIRSLVSDISSEKRRKTKTKEAQEIILQEIEKLAAEAYSIFRSSAPVLMDETVLEAEVTEAPPKISSGTGTGYEILLQGFNWESHKSGKWYMELKKKAEEISSLGFTVTWLPPPTESVSPEGYMPKDLYNLNSRYGSIDELKDLVKKFHELGVKVLGDAVLNHRCAHYKNENGIWNIFGGRLNWDARAVVADDPHFQGRGNKSSGDNFHAAPNIDHSQEFVRKDLKEWLCWLREEIGYDGWRLDFVRGFWGGYVKDYLDASEPYFAVGEYWDSLNYTYGEMDHNQDAHRQRIVDWINATKGTCAAFDVTTKGILHSALERCEYWRLSDEKGKPPGVVGWWPSRAVTFIENHDTGSTQGHWRFPGGKEMQGYAYILTHPGTPAVFYDHIFSHYQSEIAALLSLRERNSIHCRSTVQITKAERDVYAAIIDEKVAVKIGPGHYEPPSGPHQWSSKIEGKDYKQNCQNEDAKLRVSHVQRFLCIVISATIATIFILLLEASQAVLVPTLRAHIGEFDEYWKNRADESRKAAQQAFHPDPMNVTNQFNLHVNKDMAVTNSSRRSLARVRGGKCLATNPIDRCWRCDPNWASNRQKLADCVLGFGHKTVGESTERFTL
;
A
#
# COMPACT_ATOMS: atom_id res chain seq x y z
N MET A 1 10.83 34.96 53.33
CA MET A 1 10.94 34.06 54.49
C MET A 1 10.52 32.66 54.04
N SER A 2 11.27 31.57 54.25
CA SER A 2 12.65 31.43 54.73
C SER A 2 13.21 30.06 54.30
N THR A 3 14.43 30.05 53.74
CA THR A 3 15.59 29.15 53.99
C THR A 3 15.37 27.73 54.58
N VAL A 4 16.15 26.67 54.23
CA VAL A 4 17.52 26.66 53.68
C VAL A 4 17.95 25.33 53.01
N SER A 5 19.06 25.40 52.25
CA SER A 5 20.02 24.41 51.73
C SER A 5 19.76 22.89 51.62
N ILE A 6 20.29 22.35 50.51
CA ILE A 6 20.95 21.05 50.41
C ILE A 6 22.48 21.29 50.51
N GLU A 7 23.23 20.45 51.23
CA GLU A 7 24.67 20.25 50.97
C GLU A 7 25.09 18.77 51.22
N PRO A 8 26.17 18.27 50.59
CA PRO A 8 26.51 16.85 50.56
C PRO A 8 27.57 16.45 51.60
N PHE A 9 27.66 15.15 51.92
CA PHE A 9 28.81 14.57 52.62
C PHE A 9 29.38 13.34 51.93
N LEU A 10 30.60 13.49 51.40
CA LEU A 10 31.50 12.39 51.09
C LEU A 10 32.02 11.76 52.39
N ARG A 11 32.01 10.42 52.49
CA ARG A 11 32.92 9.66 53.38
C ARG A 11 33.04 8.19 52.96
N TYR A 12 34.25 7.78 52.61
CA TYR A 12 34.68 6.37 52.72
C TYR A 12 34.72 5.96 54.21
N PRO A 13 34.58 4.65 54.48
CA PRO A 13 35.70 3.97 55.13
C PRO A 13 36.20 2.75 54.34
N ARG A 14 37.25 2.12 54.86
CA ARG A 14 38.04 1.05 54.26
C ARG A 14 37.76 -0.31 54.90
N ILE A 15 37.98 -1.37 54.10
CA ILE A 15 38.55 -2.69 54.49
C ILE A 15 37.83 -3.46 55.61
N GLU A 16 37.34 -4.67 55.26
CA GLU A 16 37.82 -5.89 55.92
C GLU A 16 37.72 -7.13 55.01
N LYS A 17 38.53 -8.15 55.30
CA LYS A 17 38.49 -9.50 54.71
C LYS A 17 38.60 -10.50 55.86
N PRO A 18 37.78 -11.55 55.84
CA PRO A 18 38.30 -12.90 55.58
C PRO A 18 37.46 -13.62 54.50
N GLY A 19 37.77 -14.83 54.04
CA GLY A 19 38.90 -15.73 54.31
C GLY A 19 38.69 -17.06 53.56
N PHE A 20 39.76 -17.73 53.14
CA PHE A 20 39.68 -18.96 52.34
C PHE A 20 39.21 -20.18 53.15
N VAL A 21 38.29 -20.98 52.61
CA VAL A 21 38.23 -22.44 52.85
C VAL A 21 37.96 -23.16 51.52
N ARG A 22 38.57 -24.32 51.31
CA ARG A 22 38.54 -25.13 50.09
C ARG A 22 38.03 -26.54 50.44
N GLY A 23 36.95 -27.01 49.81
CA GLY A 23 36.35 -28.33 50.07
C GLY A 23 36.20 -29.17 48.79
N ARG A 24 36.30 -30.50 48.89
CA ARG A 24 36.30 -31.46 47.76
C ARG A 24 35.41 -32.67 48.06
N ARG A 25 35.08 -33.41 46.99
CA ARG A 25 34.40 -34.74 46.87
C ARG A 25 32.87 -34.63 46.71
N MET A 26 32.23 -35.27 45.74
CA MET A 26 32.28 -36.68 45.26
C MET A 26 31.65 -37.71 46.21
N ALA A 27 30.45 -38.17 45.86
CA ALA A 27 30.03 -39.57 45.93
C ALA A 27 28.82 -39.77 44.98
N ALA A 28 28.59 -41.01 44.52
CA ALA A 28 27.41 -41.41 43.74
C ALA A 28 26.90 -42.76 44.26
N VAL A 29 25.60 -43.05 44.09
CA VAL A 29 24.85 -44.32 44.32
C VAL A 29 23.40 -43.99 43.89
N THR A 30 22.83 -44.52 42.80
CA THR A 30 22.08 -45.80 42.63
C THR A 30 20.82 -45.91 43.55
N THR A 31 19.67 -46.50 43.17
CA THR A 31 19.40 -47.54 42.14
C THR A 31 17.93 -47.57 41.65
N SER A 32 17.69 -48.32 40.56
CA SER A 32 16.45 -48.77 39.88
C SER A 32 15.17 -49.13 40.67
N ALA A 33 13.98 -48.95 40.03
CA ALA A 33 12.89 -49.93 39.74
C ALA A 33 11.54 -49.19 39.50
N LEU A 34 10.64 -49.46 38.54
CA LEU A 34 10.01 -50.65 37.88
C LEU A 34 8.82 -51.30 38.62
N ILE A 35 7.59 -51.05 38.12
CA ILE A 35 6.30 -51.83 38.18
C ILE A 35 5.24 -50.92 37.48
N LYS A 36 4.53 -51.30 36.39
CA LYS A 36 3.35 -52.20 36.24
C LYS A 36 2.13 -51.75 37.09
N SER A 37 0.87 -51.78 36.64
CA SER A 37 0.26 -52.21 35.35
C SER A 37 -1.20 -51.72 35.22
N SER A 38 -1.69 -51.62 33.98
CA SER A 38 -3.08 -51.78 33.50
C SER A 38 -4.30 -51.74 34.47
N SER A 39 -5.31 -50.94 34.12
CA SER A 39 -6.63 -51.46 33.70
C SER A 39 -7.49 -50.40 32.98
N SER A 40 -8.42 -50.85 32.15
CA SER A 40 -9.48 -50.06 31.50
C SER A 40 -10.81 -50.17 32.26
N PHE A 41 -11.77 -49.25 32.03
CA PHE A 41 -13.16 -49.57 31.61
C PHE A 41 -14.07 -48.32 31.52
N ASN A 42 -14.66 -48.14 30.33
CA ASN A 42 -15.99 -47.63 29.92
C ASN A 42 -16.80 -46.53 30.66
N CYS A 43 -17.56 -45.81 29.82
CA CYS A 43 -18.90 -45.22 29.99
C CYS A 43 -19.09 -43.80 30.62
N TRP A 44 -19.59 -42.91 29.77
CA TRP A 44 -20.62 -41.86 30.00
C TRP A 44 -21.81 -42.35 30.88
N PRO A 45 -22.62 -41.48 31.55
CA PRO A 45 -23.27 -40.33 30.87
C PRO A 45 -23.64 -39.06 31.70
N CYS A 46 -24.18 -38.08 30.96
CA CYS A 46 -25.26 -37.12 31.32
C CYS A 46 -25.18 -36.18 32.54
N CYS A 47 -25.48 -34.89 32.28
CA CYS A 47 -26.51 -34.02 32.92
C CYS A 47 -26.66 -33.94 34.46
N SER A 48 -26.98 -32.79 35.09
CA SER A 48 -27.22 -31.39 34.65
C SER A 48 -27.53 -30.51 35.91
N LEU A 49 -28.34 -29.43 35.76
CA LEU A 49 -28.99 -28.60 36.81
C LEU A 49 -28.09 -27.52 37.47
N ILE A 50 -28.53 -26.33 37.92
CA ILE A 50 -29.79 -25.51 37.83
C ILE A 50 -29.39 -24.04 38.19
N SER A 51 -30.01 -22.90 37.84
CA SER A 51 -31.41 -22.42 37.59
C SER A 51 -31.39 -21.21 36.60
N ARG A 52 -32.41 -20.65 35.92
CA ARG A 52 -33.91 -20.67 35.91
C ARG A 52 -34.72 -19.66 36.79
N ARG A 53 -34.75 -18.36 36.42
CA ARG A 53 -35.88 -17.37 36.54
C ARG A 53 -35.65 -16.25 35.47
N LYS A 54 -36.50 -15.84 34.50
CA LYS A 54 -37.99 -15.80 34.26
C LYS A 54 -38.74 -14.83 35.17
N LEU A 55 -39.63 -13.91 34.73
CA LEU A 55 -40.44 -13.63 33.49
C LEU A 55 -40.75 -12.08 33.41
N PRO A 56 -41.65 -11.45 32.59
CA PRO A 56 -42.61 -11.92 31.56
C PRO A 56 -42.69 -11.15 30.19
N PHE A 57 -43.48 -11.71 29.23
CA PHE A 57 -44.38 -11.16 28.17
C PHE A 57 -44.28 -9.69 27.63
N ASN A 58 -44.75 -9.34 26.41
CA ASN A 58 -45.97 -9.79 25.70
C ASN A 58 -45.92 -9.67 24.14
N ALA A 59 -47.00 -10.08 23.43
CA ALA A 59 -47.06 -10.13 21.94
C ALA A 59 -48.39 -9.59 21.33
N SER A 60 -48.39 -9.30 20.01
CA SER A 60 -49.56 -8.91 19.19
C SER A 60 -49.41 -9.34 17.71
N SER A 61 -50.49 -9.28 16.91
CA SER A 61 -50.73 -10.15 15.74
C SER A 61 -51.10 -9.47 14.39
N PHE A 62 -51.47 -10.30 13.39
CA PHE A 62 -52.19 -10.06 12.11
C PHE A 62 -51.34 -10.11 10.81
N PRO A 63 -51.94 -10.42 9.64
CA PRO A 63 -52.76 -11.62 9.37
C PRO A 63 -52.37 -12.35 8.05
N SER A 64 -53.03 -13.48 7.78
CA SER A 64 -52.90 -14.23 6.51
C SER A 64 -53.86 -13.74 5.42
N LEU A 65 -53.55 -14.05 4.16
CA LEU A 65 -54.48 -13.94 3.02
C LEU A 65 -54.23 -15.11 2.06
N SER A 66 -55.31 -15.76 1.61
CA SER A 66 -55.25 -16.99 0.80
C SER A 66 -56.03 -16.84 -0.50
N ILE A 67 -55.50 -17.39 -1.60
CA ILE A 67 -56.27 -17.69 -2.81
C ILE A 67 -56.14 -19.18 -3.09
N ARG A 68 -57.22 -19.79 -3.58
CA ARG A 68 -57.43 -21.24 -3.68
C ARG A 68 -57.50 -21.64 -5.15
N ALA A 69 -56.84 -22.75 -5.51
CA ALA A 69 -56.86 -23.27 -6.87
C ALA A 69 -58.26 -23.75 -7.31
N ASN A 70 -58.49 -23.79 -8.63
CA ASN A 70 -59.41 -24.78 -9.20
C ASN A 70 -59.05 -25.13 -10.66
N ASN A 71 -59.39 -26.35 -11.06
CA ASN A 71 -58.98 -26.98 -12.32
C ASN A 71 -59.71 -26.41 -13.55
N HIS A 72 -59.19 -26.65 -14.77
CA HIS A 72 -59.87 -27.61 -15.66
C HIS A 72 -59.00 -28.18 -16.81
N VAL A 73 -59.32 -29.43 -17.12
CA VAL A 73 -58.74 -30.34 -18.13
C VAL A 73 -58.72 -29.78 -19.56
N ALA A 74 -57.65 -30.08 -20.30
CA ALA A 74 -57.63 -30.11 -21.78
C ALA A 74 -57.22 -31.50 -22.29
N ARG A 75 -57.52 -31.82 -23.55
CA ARG A 75 -57.54 -33.19 -24.11
C ARG A 75 -56.47 -33.37 -25.20
N ALA A 76 -55.83 -34.54 -25.25
CA ALA A 76 -54.68 -34.80 -26.12
C ALA A 76 -55.01 -34.88 -27.62
N THR A 77 -54.00 -34.64 -28.46
CA THR A 77 -53.94 -35.08 -29.86
C THR A 77 -52.49 -35.42 -30.23
N SER A 78 -52.26 -36.57 -30.86
CA SER A 78 -50.99 -37.00 -31.46
C SER A 78 -50.86 -36.39 -32.89
N THR A 79 -49.76 -36.47 -33.65
CA THR A 79 -48.52 -37.29 -33.64
C THR A 79 -47.32 -36.39 -33.99
N GLY A 80 -46.15 -36.52 -33.34
CA GLY A 80 -45.03 -37.37 -33.83
C GLY A 80 -44.03 -36.54 -34.67
N THR A 81 -42.71 -36.74 -34.66
CA THR A 81 -41.85 -37.78 -34.03
C THR A 81 -40.38 -37.24 -34.11
N ALA A 82 -39.35 -37.69 -33.38
CA ALA A 82 -39.19 -38.89 -32.55
C ALA A 82 -38.09 -38.78 -31.47
N LEU A 83 -38.22 -39.61 -30.42
CA LEU A 83 -37.17 -40.41 -29.77
C LEU A 83 -35.84 -39.78 -29.29
N VAL A 84 -35.73 -39.60 -27.97
CA VAL A 84 -34.83 -40.42 -27.13
C VAL A 84 -35.57 -40.81 -25.83
N GLU A 85 -35.51 -42.08 -25.44
CA GLU A 85 -35.99 -42.61 -24.14
C GLU A 85 -34.82 -42.59 -23.12
N SER A 86 -34.97 -42.57 -21.80
CA SER A 86 -36.01 -43.12 -20.91
C SER A 86 -35.85 -42.50 -19.50
N THR A 87 -36.83 -42.71 -18.60
CA THR A 87 -36.74 -42.27 -17.20
C THR A 87 -35.62 -42.99 -16.44
N SER A 88 -34.74 -42.23 -15.77
CA SER A 88 -33.82 -42.74 -14.76
C SER A 88 -34.20 -42.18 -13.39
N ASP A 89 -34.17 -43.01 -12.35
CA ASP A 89 -34.55 -42.59 -10.99
C ASP A 89 -33.61 -41.49 -10.47
N VAL A 90 -34.20 -40.35 -10.11
CA VAL A 90 -33.50 -39.21 -9.53
C VAL A 90 -33.34 -39.47 -8.03
N LEU A 91 -32.10 -39.70 -7.61
CA LEU A 91 -31.72 -40.07 -6.24
C LEU A 91 -31.55 -38.86 -5.33
N PHE A 92 -31.30 -37.70 -5.92
CA PHE A 92 -31.17 -36.42 -5.23
C PHE A 92 -31.63 -35.29 -6.16
N LYS A 93 -32.38 -34.30 -5.65
CA LYS A 93 -32.65 -33.04 -6.33
C LYS A 93 -32.82 -31.91 -5.32
N GLU A 94 -32.06 -30.84 -5.48
CA GLU A 94 -32.15 -29.63 -4.63
C GLU A 94 -32.00 -28.37 -5.50
N THR A 95 -32.68 -27.30 -5.12
CA THR A 95 -32.64 -25.99 -5.79
C THR A 95 -32.20 -24.93 -4.79
N PHE A 96 -31.10 -24.25 -5.09
CA PHE A 96 -30.49 -23.24 -4.23
C PHE A 96 -30.74 -21.84 -4.79
N PRO A 97 -31.15 -20.86 -3.97
CA PRO A 97 -31.23 -19.46 -4.37
C PRO A 97 -29.83 -18.85 -4.50
N LEU A 98 -29.69 -17.93 -5.46
CA LEU A 98 -28.47 -17.20 -5.78
C LEU A 98 -28.77 -15.71 -5.75
N SER A 99 -28.19 -14.97 -4.80
CA SER A 99 -28.21 -13.51 -4.80
C SER A 99 -27.02 -12.98 -5.59
N HIS A 100 -27.26 -12.36 -6.74
CA HIS A 100 -26.24 -11.62 -7.50
C HIS A 100 -26.63 -10.13 -7.62
N THR A 101 -25.73 -9.28 -8.12
CA THR A 101 -25.96 -7.83 -8.24
C THR A 101 -25.86 -7.43 -9.70
N GLU A 102 -27.01 -7.19 -10.33
CA GLU A 102 -27.08 -6.67 -11.70
C GLU A 102 -26.99 -5.13 -11.68
N THR A 103 -26.46 -4.53 -12.74
CA THR A 103 -26.34 -3.07 -12.87
C THR A 103 -27.40 -2.56 -13.83
N ILE A 104 -28.31 -1.71 -13.36
CA ILE A 104 -29.34 -1.07 -14.19
C ILE A 104 -28.94 0.36 -14.55
N GLU A 105 -29.09 0.70 -15.83
CA GLU A 105 -28.86 2.06 -16.34
C GLU A 105 -30.13 2.92 -16.22
N GLY A 106 -29.92 4.23 -16.08
CA GLY A 106 -30.95 5.25 -16.02
C GLY A 106 -30.36 6.64 -16.15
N LYS A 107 -31.13 7.66 -15.76
CA LYS A 107 -30.77 9.07 -15.99
C LYS A 107 -31.13 9.97 -14.81
N ILE A 108 -30.32 11.01 -14.62
CA ILE A 108 -30.69 12.23 -13.92
C ILE A 108 -31.08 13.27 -14.97
N PHE A 109 -32.12 14.06 -14.70
CA PHE A 109 -32.47 15.21 -15.53
C PHE A 109 -32.59 16.49 -14.70
N VAL A 110 -32.29 17.61 -15.34
CA VAL A 110 -32.44 18.96 -14.78
C VAL A 110 -33.24 19.79 -15.77
N ARG A 111 -34.28 20.48 -15.29
CA ARG A 111 -35.12 21.39 -16.11
C ARG A 111 -35.32 22.72 -15.41
N LEU A 112 -35.19 23.83 -16.14
CA LEU A 112 -35.49 25.18 -15.64
C LEU A 112 -36.66 25.78 -16.43
N ASP A 113 -37.82 25.82 -15.78
CA ASP A 113 -39.06 26.38 -16.32
C ASP A 113 -39.16 27.89 -16.00
N GLN A 114 -39.43 28.71 -17.02
CA GLN A 114 -39.69 30.15 -16.82
C GLN A 114 -41.20 30.43 -16.70
N SER A 115 -41.59 31.18 -15.66
CA SER A 115 -42.97 31.66 -15.48
C SER A 115 -43.41 32.55 -16.66
N LYS A 116 -44.61 32.29 -17.19
CA LYS A 116 -45.26 33.14 -18.22
C LYS A 116 -46.08 34.28 -17.61
N ALA A 117 -46.06 34.48 -16.29
CA ALA A 117 -46.78 35.56 -15.61
C ALA A 117 -45.99 36.86 -15.66
N LYS A 118 -46.56 37.91 -16.27
CA LYS A 118 -45.89 39.22 -16.46
C LYS A 118 -45.64 40.03 -15.18
N GLU A 119 -46.14 39.58 -14.03
CA GLU A 119 -46.11 40.34 -12.77
C GLU A 119 -45.19 39.71 -11.70
N ASP A 120 -44.69 38.48 -11.92
CA ASP A 120 -43.76 37.81 -11.01
C ASP A 120 -42.87 36.78 -11.75
N PRO A 121 -41.59 37.13 -12.05
CA PRO A 121 -40.69 36.31 -12.86
C PRO A 121 -39.96 35.21 -12.05
N ARG A 122 -40.68 34.49 -11.18
CA ARG A 122 -40.13 33.29 -10.53
C ARG A 122 -39.80 32.20 -11.56
N GLN A 123 -38.65 31.57 -11.40
CA GLN A 123 -38.22 30.41 -12.19
C GLN A 123 -38.38 29.14 -11.35
N GLN A 124 -38.67 28.01 -11.99
CA GLN A 124 -38.80 26.71 -11.30
C GLN A 124 -37.75 25.73 -11.80
N LEU A 125 -36.83 25.36 -10.92
CA LEU A 125 -35.85 24.31 -11.16
C LEU A 125 -36.45 22.97 -10.75
N THR A 126 -36.52 22.03 -11.69
CA THR A 126 -36.90 20.63 -11.45
C THR A 126 -35.67 19.75 -11.60
N ILE A 127 -35.36 18.92 -10.60
CA ILE A 127 -34.31 17.91 -10.64
C ILE A 127 -34.95 16.55 -10.43
N GLY A 128 -34.64 15.56 -11.24
CA GLY A 128 -35.22 14.22 -11.12
C GLY A 128 -34.32 13.07 -11.56
N CYS A 129 -34.75 11.86 -11.24
CA CYS A 129 -34.03 10.60 -11.45
C CYS A 129 -34.99 9.52 -11.97
N SER A 130 -34.58 8.78 -13.00
CA SER A 130 -35.38 7.71 -13.63
C SER A 130 -35.29 6.36 -12.93
N LEU A 131 -34.36 6.20 -11.99
CA LEU A 131 -34.08 4.90 -11.36
C LEU A 131 -35.01 4.62 -10.16
N PRO A 132 -35.36 3.35 -9.93
CA PRO A 132 -36.13 2.96 -8.75
C PRO A 132 -35.31 3.10 -7.46
N GLY A 133 -35.98 3.57 -6.42
CA GLY A 133 -35.44 3.75 -5.07
C GLY A 133 -35.90 5.07 -4.46
N LYS A 134 -35.45 5.33 -3.23
CA LYS A 134 -35.74 6.57 -2.53
C LYS A 134 -34.58 7.54 -2.68
N TRP A 135 -34.82 8.62 -3.41
CA TRP A 135 -33.77 9.58 -3.75
C TRP A 135 -33.83 10.82 -2.87
N ILE A 136 -32.69 11.23 -2.33
CA ILE A 136 -32.48 12.48 -1.60
C ILE A 136 -31.59 13.39 -2.47
N LEU A 137 -32.03 14.63 -2.66
CA LEU A 137 -31.19 15.71 -3.20
C LEU A 137 -30.40 16.33 -2.04
N HIS A 138 -29.07 16.21 -2.04
CA HIS A 138 -28.20 16.93 -1.11
C HIS A 138 -27.58 18.11 -1.86
N TRP A 139 -27.89 19.35 -1.46
CA TRP A 139 -27.60 20.53 -2.27
C TRP A 139 -27.32 21.81 -1.47
N GLY A 140 -26.64 22.73 -2.15
CA GLY A 140 -26.32 24.08 -1.68
C GLY A 140 -26.23 25.05 -2.85
N VAL A 141 -25.87 26.30 -2.56
CA VAL A 141 -25.79 27.39 -3.54
C VAL A 141 -24.46 28.13 -3.44
N SER A 142 -24.07 28.83 -4.51
CA SER A 142 -22.90 29.71 -4.56
C SER A 142 -23.33 31.17 -4.80
N TYR A 143 -22.58 32.13 -4.25
CA TYR A 143 -22.84 33.57 -4.37
C TYR A 143 -21.78 34.29 -5.23
N VAL A 144 -22.03 35.55 -5.61
CA VAL A 144 -21.20 36.32 -6.56
C VAL A 144 -19.78 36.60 -6.05
N ASP A 145 -19.61 36.90 -4.76
CA ASP A 145 -18.41 37.58 -4.25
C ASP A 145 -17.32 36.66 -3.65
N TYR A 146 -17.43 35.33 -3.79
CA TYR A 146 -16.52 34.37 -3.15
C TYR A 146 -15.70 33.52 -4.15
N ILE A 147 -14.39 33.44 -3.90
CA ILE A 147 -13.41 32.73 -4.73
C ILE A 147 -13.22 31.26 -4.28
N GLY A 148 -13.90 30.83 -3.20
CA GLY A 148 -13.83 29.48 -2.67
C GLY A 148 -14.84 28.51 -3.29
N SER A 149 -14.51 27.21 -3.30
CA SER A 149 -15.39 26.11 -3.74
C SER A 149 -16.42 25.68 -2.68
N GLU A 150 -16.74 26.57 -1.74
CA GLU A 150 -17.61 26.29 -0.60
C GLU A 150 -19.09 26.32 -0.99
N TRP A 151 -19.85 25.42 -0.38
CA TRP A 151 -21.31 25.40 -0.49
C TRP A 151 -21.90 26.34 0.58
N TYR A 152 -23.04 26.94 0.29
CA TYR A 152 -23.84 27.67 1.27
C TYR A 152 -25.27 27.14 1.27
N GLN A 153 -25.93 27.14 2.43
CA GLN A 153 -27.34 26.76 2.46
C GLN A 153 -28.19 27.75 1.66
N PRO A 154 -29.17 27.27 0.85
CA PRO A 154 -30.13 28.14 0.19
C PRO A 154 -30.96 28.96 1.20
N PRO A 155 -31.42 30.17 0.84
CA PRO A 155 -32.35 30.96 1.63
C PRO A 155 -33.60 30.18 2.04
N GLU A 156 -34.16 30.46 3.22
CA GLU A 156 -35.29 29.68 3.76
C GLU A 156 -36.53 29.68 2.86
N ASN A 157 -36.79 30.79 2.15
CA ASN A 157 -37.87 30.92 1.17
C ASN A 157 -37.69 30.07 -0.10
N MET A 158 -36.51 29.46 -0.31
CA MET A 158 -36.18 28.61 -1.44
C MET A 158 -36.22 27.10 -1.11
N ARG A 159 -36.42 26.73 0.16
CA ARG A 159 -36.33 25.34 0.65
C ARG A 159 -37.65 24.56 0.44
N PRO A 160 -37.69 23.48 -0.36
CA PRO A 160 -38.94 22.72 -0.57
C PRO A 160 -39.47 22.03 0.70
N SER A 161 -40.75 21.65 0.67
CA SER A 161 -41.39 21.00 1.82
C SER A 161 -40.78 19.63 2.15
N GLY A 162 -40.21 19.53 3.36
CA GLY A 162 -39.49 18.35 3.84
C GLY A 162 -37.96 18.45 3.76
N SER A 163 -37.39 19.61 3.40
CA SER A 163 -35.96 19.85 3.47
C SER A 163 -35.41 19.87 4.90
N ILE A 164 -34.27 19.22 5.12
CA ILE A 164 -33.55 19.17 6.40
C ILE A 164 -32.21 19.88 6.26
N PRO A 165 -31.84 20.84 7.14
CA PRO A 165 -30.53 21.48 7.09
C PRO A 165 -29.41 20.54 7.55
N ILE A 166 -28.35 20.46 6.76
CA ILE A 166 -27.15 19.66 7.05
C ILE A 166 -25.99 20.62 7.34
N LYS A 167 -25.51 20.62 8.59
CA LYS A 167 -24.54 21.58 9.12
C LYS A 167 -24.97 23.03 8.78
N ASP A 168 -24.08 23.82 8.23
CA ASP A 168 -24.24 25.23 7.85
C ASP A 168 -24.14 25.48 6.33
N TYR A 169 -23.67 24.49 5.54
CA TYR A 169 -23.36 24.64 4.11
C TYR A 169 -24.32 23.94 3.13
N ALA A 170 -25.14 22.96 3.57
CA ALA A 170 -26.02 22.19 2.68
C ALA A 170 -27.40 21.90 3.28
N ILE A 171 -28.35 21.46 2.44
CA ILE A 171 -29.64 20.89 2.86
C ILE A 171 -29.93 19.57 2.11
N GLU A 172 -30.66 18.67 2.74
CA GLU A 172 -31.17 17.43 2.12
C GLU A 172 -32.68 17.55 1.86
N THR A 173 -33.14 17.26 0.63
CA THR A 173 -34.54 17.32 0.22
C THR A 173 -34.96 16.01 -0.47
N PRO A 174 -35.96 15.26 0.05
CA PRO A 174 -36.46 14.06 -0.62
C PRO A 174 -37.14 14.33 -1.97
N LEU A 175 -36.78 13.55 -3.00
CA LEU A 175 -37.48 13.52 -4.28
C LEU A 175 -38.81 12.77 -4.13
N LYS A 176 -39.85 13.26 -4.78
CA LYS A 176 -41.22 12.71 -4.74
C LYS A 176 -41.54 12.11 -6.12
N LYS A 177 -42.20 10.96 -6.14
CA LYS A 177 -42.60 10.30 -7.41
C LYS A 177 -43.59 11.17 -8.18
N SER A 178 -43.43 11.26 -9.50
CA SER A 178 -44.38 11.98 -10.36
C SER A 178 -45.78 11.33 -10.33
N SER A 179 -46.83 12.14 -10.48
CA SER A 179 -48.24 11.72 -10.35
C SER A 179 -48.92 11.35 -11.66
N GLU A 180 -48.23 11.44 -12.80
CA GLU A 180 -48.75 11.13 -14.13
C GLU A 180 -47.70 10.36 -14.94
N GLY A 181 -48.10 9.20 -15.50
CA GLY A 181 -47.40 8.46 -16.57
C GLY A 181 -46.03 7.86 -16.28
N ASP A 182 -45.07 8.71 -15.90
CA ASP A 182 -43.65 8.42 -15.94
C ASP A 182 -43.07 7.93 -14.61
N MET A 183 -42.02 7.10 -14.70
CA MET A 183 -41.37 6.47 -13.54
C MET A 183 -40.41 7.37 -12.74
N PHE A 184 -40.32 8.67 -13.04
CA PHE A 184 -39.36 9.57 -12.40
C PHE A 184 -39.70 9.92 -10.95
N HIS A 185 -38.66 9.95 -10.11
CA HIS A 185 -38.64 10.68 -8.85
C HIS A 185 -38.13 12.09 -9.13
N GLN A 186 -38.75 13.14 -8.57
CA GLN A 186 -38.35 14.52 -8.82
C GLN A 186 -38.59 15.47 -7.62
N VAL A 187 -37.85 16.57 -7.59
CA VAL A 187 -38.04 17.69 -6.67
C VAL A 187 -38.13 18.99 -7.46
N LYS A 188 -38.95 19.92 -6.98
CA LYS A 188 -39.17 21.24 -7.57
C LYS A 188 -38.77 22.32 -6.58
N ILE A 189 -37.99 23.29 -7.05
CA ILE A 189 -37.42 24.40 -6.29
C ILE A 189 -37.84 25.70 -6.97
N GLU A 190 -38.40 26.65 -6.23
CA GLU A 190 -38.72 27.99 -6.74
C GLU A 190 -37.53 28.93 -6.51
N ILE A 191 -37.03 29.55 -7.59
CA ILE A 191 -35.90 30.47 -7.54
C ILE A 191 -36.41 31.90 -7.35
N ASP A 192 -35.89 32.59 -6.34
CA ASP A 192 -36.07 34.03 -6.16
C ASP A 192 -35.15 34.81 -7.12
N PRO A 193 -35.69 35.55 -8.12
CA PRO A 193 -34.90 36.29 -9.11
C PRO A 193 -34.16 37.50 -8.53
N LYS A 194 -34.32 37.82 -7.23
CA LYS A 194 -33.57 38.87 -6.52
C LYS A 194 -32.40 38.31 -5.71
N SER A 195 -32.22 36.99 -5.67
CA SER A 195 -31.13 36.35 -4.93
C SER A 195 -29.79 36.49 -5.67
N ALA A 196 -28.71 36.78 -4.94
CA ALA A 196 -27.35 36.93 -5.50
C ALA A 196 -26.67 35.57 -5.81
N ILE A 197 -27.45 34.56 -6.19
CA ILE A 197 -26.99 33.18 -6.39
C ILE A 197 -26.46 33.02 -7.81
N THR A 198 -25.25 32.48 -7.96
CA THR A 198 -24.59 32.24 -9.25
C THR A 198 -24.82 30.83 -9.77
N ALA A 199 -24.95 29.84 -8.87
CA ALA A 199 -25.22 28.45 -9.22
C ALA A 199 -25.87 27.66 -8.06
N PHE A 200 -26.61 26.61 -8.44
CA PHE A 200 -26.96 25.50 -7.55
C PHE A 200 -25.89 24.40 -7.67
N ASN A 201 -25.43 23.84 -6.56
CA ASN A 201 -24.55 22.67 -6.53
C ASN A 201 -25.29 21.53 -5.82
N PHE A 202 -25.32 20.32 -6.41
CA PHE A 202 -26.03 19.18 -5.83
C PHE A 202 -25.38 17.83 -6.12
N VAL A 203 -25.74 16.85 -5.29
CA VAL A 203 -25.54 15.42 -5.53
C VAL A 203 -26.83 14.67 -5.20
N LEU A 204 -27.05 13.51 -5.84
CA LEU A 204 -28.13 12.62 -5.44
C LEU A 204 -27.59 11.51 -4.52
N LYS A 205 -28.43 11.09 -3.58
CA LYS A 205 -28.16 10.02 -2.62
C LYS A 205 -29.32 9.05 -2.64
N ASP A 206 -29.02 7.77 -2.74
CA ASP A 206 -30.01 6.70 -2.58
C ASP A 206 -30.14 6.37 -1.08
N GLU A 207 -31.29 6.64 -0.47
CA GLU A 207 -31.55 6.41 0.96
C GLU A 207 -31.48 4.92 1.30
N GLU A 208 -31.79 4.03 0.36
CA GLU A 208 -31.91 2.58 0.59
C GLU A 208 -30.54 1.89 0.62
N THR A 209 -29.55 2.43 -0.09
CA THR A 209 -28.18 1.88 -0.16
C THR A 209 -27.13 2.78 0.50
N GLY A 210 -27.45 4.04 0.77
CA GLY A 210 -26.51 5.05 1.26
C GLY A 210 -25.55 5.59 0.19
N VAL A 211 -25.67 5.14 -1.07
CA VAL A 211 -24.74 5.47 -2.17
C VAL A 211 -24.98 6.88 -2.70
N TRP A 212 -23.89 7.58 -3.01
CA TRP A 212 -23.89 8.94 -3.55
C TRP A 212 -23.59 8.93 -5.05
N TYR A 213 -24.25 9.82 -5.78
CA TYR A 213 -24.24 9.91 -7.24
C TYR A 213 -23.76 11.32 -7.65
N GLN A 214 -22.63 11.35 -8.35
CA GLN A 214 -21.89 12.54 -8.77
C GLN A 214 -21.62 12.51 -10.28
N HIS A 215 -21.61 13.69 -10.90
CA HIS A 215 -21.27 13.85 -12.31
C HIS A 215 -19.74 13.74 -12.51
N ARG A 216 -19.27 12.55 -12.93
CA ARG A 216 -17.86 12.28 -13.27
C ARG A 216 -16.89 12.63 -12.11
N GLY A 217 -17.23 12.23 -10.89
CA GLY A 217 -16.44 12.51 -9.67
C GLY A 217 -16.54 13.97 -9.17
N ARG A 218 -17.51 14.74 -9.68
CA ARG A 218 -17.78 16.12 -9.26
C ARG A 218 -19.28 16.31 -9.00
N ASP A 219 -19.59 17.35 -8.25
CA ASP A 219 -20.98 17.68 -7.91
C ASP A 219 -21.67 18.32 -9.13
N PHE A 220 -22.96 18.07 -9.30
CA PHE A 220 -23.75 18.67 -10.39
C PHE A 220 -23.87 20.18 -10.12
N LYS A 221 -23.52 21.02 -11.10
CA LYS A 221 -23.51 22.48 -10.94
C LYS A 221 -24.33 23.17 -12.02
N VAL A 222 -25.51 23.67 -11.64
CA VAL A 222 -26.44 24.40 -12.52
C VAL A 222 -26.18 25.90 -12.42
N PRO A 223 -25.59 26.57 -13.44
CA PRO A 223 -25.37 28.01 -13.41
C PRO A 223 -26.68 28.78 -13.65
N LEU A 224 -26.79 29.97 -13.04
CA LEU A 224 -27.94 30.87 -13.20
C LEU A 224 -27.62 32.15 -13.98
N VAL A 225 -26.34 32.55 -14.02
CA VAL A 225 -25.92 33.89 -14.46
C VAL A 225 -26.23 34.16 -15.94
N ASP A 226 -26.08 33.15 -16.80
CA ASP A 226 -26.30 33.28 -18.25
C ASP A 226 -27.79 33.47 -18.64
N CYS A 227 -28.73 33.29 -17.72
CA CYS A 227 -30.15 33.58 -17.96
C CYS A 227 -30.53 35.07 -17.83
N PHE A 228 -29.65 35.93 -17.30
CA PHE A 228 -29.98 37.35 -17.05
C PHE A 228 -29.38 38.33 -18.09
N LEU A 229 -28.40 37.92 -18.88
CA LEU A 229 -27.70 38.77 -19.85
C LEU A 229 -28.16 38.53 -21.29
N ASN A 230 -29.37 38.99 -21.62
CA ASN A 230 -29.86 38.97 -23.01
C ASN A 230 -30.52 40.30 -23.45
N SER A 231 -29.71 41.35 -23.56
CA SER A 231 -30.05 42.60 -24.25
C SER A 231 -28.82 43.28 -24.88
N GLY A 232 -28.18 42.59 -25.84
CA GLY A 232 -27.05 43.13 -26.61
C GLY A 232 -26.42 42.09 -27.54
N ASN A 233 -26.32 42.39 -28.83
CA ASN A 233 -25.91 41.42 -29.86
C ASN A 233 -24.43 41.01 -29.77
N VAL A 234 -24.15 39.74 -29.44
CA VAL A 234 -22.96 38.99 -29.91
C VAL A 234 -23.38 37.56 -30.28
N THR A 235 -22.77 36.98 -31.32
CA THR A 235 -23.20 35.69 -31.91
C THR A 235 -22.60 34.46 -31.21
N GLY A 236 -23.38 33.89 -30.29
CA GLY A 236 -23.63 32.44 -30.17
C GLY A 236 -22.48 31.43 -29.98
N THR A 237 -22.43 30.86 -28.78
CA THR A 237 -22.10 29.44 -28.54
C THR A 237 -23.18 28.85 -27.63
N LYS A 238 -23.62 27.61 -27.87
CA LYS A 238 -24.55 26.91 -26.96
C LYS A 238 -23.79 26.38 -25.74
N GLY A 239 -24.17 26.80 -24.54
CA GLY A 239 -23.63 26.25 -23.29
C GLY A 239 -24.36 24.98 -22.86
N GLY A 240 -23.66 23.84 -22.86
CA GLY A 240 -23.85 22.79 -21.86
C GLY A 240 -22.83 22.97 -20.73
N PHE A 241 -22.85 22.13 -19.69
CA PHE A 241 -21.95 22.24 -18.52
C PHE A 241 -20.46 22.47 -18.89
N SER A 242 -19.95 23.71 -18.82
CA SER A 242 -18.60 24.03 -19.28
C SER A 242 -17.88 25.17 -18.53
N ILE A 243 -16.69 24.82 -18.02
CA ILE A 243 -15.41 25.54 -18.07
C ILE A 243 -15.42 27.07 -17.84
N TRP A 244 -14.79 27.51 -16.74
CA TRP A 244 -14.26 28.87 -16.63
C TRP A 244 -12.85 28.96 -17.27
N PRO A 245 -12.48 30.06 -17.95
CA PRO A 245 -11.42 30.01 -18.98
C PRO A 245 -10.02 30.39 -18.49
N GLY A 246 -8.99 29.74 -19.04
CA GLY A 246 -7.58 29.94 -18.68
C GLY A 246 -6.56 29.74 -19.80
N ALA A 247 -6.96 29.77 -21.08
CA ALA A 247 -6.05 29.72 -22.23
C ALA A 247 -6.64 30.44 -23.46
N LEU A 248 -5.79 31.11 -24.24
CA LEU A 248 -6.13 31.74 -25.52
C LEU A 248 -5.56 30.91 -26.69
N LEU A 249 -6.43 30.59 -27.66
CA LEU A 249 -6.23 30.48 -29.13
C LEU A 249 -4.89 29.95 -29.70
N SER A 250 -4.85 29.14 -30.77
CA SER A 250 -5.84 29.01 -31.86
C SER A 250 -5.64 27.79 -32.79
N ASN A 251 -6.62 27.62 -33.69
CA ASN A 251 -6.54 27.05 -35.05
C ASN A 251 -6.61 25.52 -35.29
N MET A 252 -7.83 25.09 -35.68
CA MET A 252 -8.16 24.43 -36.96
C MET A 252 -7.37 23.19 -37.42
N PHE A 253 -8.10 22.09 -37.68
CA PHE A 253 -8.63 21.86 -39.03
C PHE A 253 -9.92 21.02 -39.02
N LEU A 254 -10.80 21.26 -40.00
CA LEU A 254 -12.01 20.47 -40.25
C LEU A 254 -11.74 19.43 -41.34
N LYS A 255 -12.25 18.21 -41.16
CA LYS A 255 -12.72 17.39 -42.28
C LYS A 255 -13.93 16.57 -41.84
N ALA A 256 -15.00 16.62 -42.62
CA ALA A 256 -16.21 15.83 -42.42
C ALA A 256 -16.39 14.89 -43.60
N GLU A 257 -16.86 13.67 -43.33
CA GLU A 257 -17.44 12.75 -44.31
C GLU A 257 -18.58 12.00 -43.60
N ALA A 258 -19.68 11.72 -44.31
CA ALA A 258 -20.94 11.29 -43.72
C ALA A 258 -21.58 10.16 -44.52
N SER A 259 -22.28 9.26 -43.83
CA SER A 259 -22.97 8.11 -44.44
C SER A 259 -24.33 7.85 -43.77
N ALA A 260 -25.35 8.60 -44.18
CA ALA A 260 -26.76 8.29 -43.92
C ALA A 260 -27.52 8.26 -45.25
N SER A 261 -28.28 7.19 -45.50
CA SER A 261 -28.75 6.86 -46.85
C SER A 261 -30.27 6.88 -47.03
N LYS A 262 -30.74 7.74 -47.95
CA LYS A 262 -32.05 7.70 -48.66
C LYS A 262 -33.31 7.91 -47.78
N GLY A 263 -34.33 8.62 -48.28
CA GLY A 263 -34.46 9.27 -49.58
C GLY A 263 -35.75 10.09 -49.77
N ASN A 264 -36.00 10.44 -51.03
CA ASN A 264 -37.12 11.19 -51.62
C ASN A 264 -38.52 10.80 -51.05
N ASP A 265 -39.56 11.67 -51.08
CA ASP A 265 -39.99 12.42 -52.28
C ASP A 265 -40.67 13.79 -52.03
N SER A 266 -41.38 14.32 -53.04
CA SER A 266 -41.47 15.75 -53.36
C SER A 266 -42.89 16.35 -53.44
N SER A 267 -43.02 17.66 -53.18
CA SER A 267 -43.50 18.66 -54.16
C SER A 267 -44.08 19.98 -53.59
N SER A 268 -43.45 21.10 -53.97
CA SER A 268 -44.00 22.42 -54.32
C SER A 268 -45.09 23.19 -53.52
N ARG A 269 -44.81 24.49 -53.37
CA ARG A 269 -45.67 25.70 -53.29
C ARG A 269 -45.99 26.33 -51.93
N SER A 270 -45.78 27.65 -51.92
CA SER A 270 -45.76 28.60 -50.82
C SER A 270 -47.13 29.20 -50.46
N LYS A 271 -47.31 29.54 -49.18
CA LYS A 271 -47.91 30.83 -48.76
C LYS A 271 -47.58 31.18 -47.30
N ASP A 272 -47.26 32.45 -47.09
CA ASP A 272 -47.30 33.30 -45.88
C ASP A 272 -47.07 32.69 -44.47
N PRO A 273 -46.03 33.15 -43.72
CA PRO A 273 -45.80 32.69 -42.35
C PRO A 273 -46.71 33.38 -41.33
N LYS A 274 -47.49 32.58 -40.60
CA LYS A 274 -48.07 32.94 -39.31
C LYS A 274 -47.99 31.73 -38.37
N GLU A 275 -46.90 31.63 -37.62
CA GLU A 275 -46.86 30.73 -36.47
C GLU A 275 -46.03 31.33 -35.33
N ILE A 276 -46.29 30.86 -34.12
CA ILE A 276 -45.96 31.56 -32.88
C ILE A 276 -44.70 30.95 -32.28
N SER A 277 -43.66 31.75 -32.09
CA SER A 277 -42.43 31.34 -31.40
C SER A 277 -42.74 30.95 -29.95
N GLN A 278 -42.75 29.65 -29.65
CA GLN A 278 -42.61 29.18 -28.28
C GLN A 278 -41.16 29.37 -27.85
N GLN A 279 -40.97 29.86 -26.62
CA GLN A 279 -39.67 30.18 -26.04
C GLN A 279 -39.26 29.01 -25.16
N GLU A 280 -38.17 28.32 -25.51
CA GLU A 280 -37.74 27.07 -24.87
C GLU A 280 -37.09 27.31 -23.50
N GLY A 281 -37.33 26.40 -22.55
CA GLY A 281 -36.62 26.35 -21.27
C GLY A 281 -35.37 25.46 -21.35
N PHE A 282 -34.51 25.53 -20.34
CA PHE A 282 -33.30 24.71 -20.26
C PHE A 282 -33.64 23.28 -19.78
N TYR A 283 -33.08 22.26 -20.44
CA TYR A 283 -33.24 20.84 -20.11
C TYR A 283 -31.95 20.08 -20.44
N GLU A 284 -31.43 19.30 -19.50
CA GLU A 284 -30.21 18.51 -19.64
C GLU A 284 -30.36 17.14 -18.93
N GLU A 285 -29.80 16.08 -19.52
CA GLU A 285 -29.84 14.71 -19.02
C GLU A 285 -28.42 14.13 -18.89
N GLU A 286 -28.11 13.49 -17.77
CA GLU A 286 -26.86 12.76 -17.55
C GLU A 286 -27.15 11.30 -17.16
N PRO A 287 -26.46 10.30 -17.75
CA PRO A 287 -26.67 8.89 -17.44
C PRO A 287 -26.08 8.52 -16.08
N ILE A 288 -26.77 7.61 -15.37
CA ILE A 288 -26.29 6.99 -14.12
C ILE A 288 -26.63 5.51 -14.10
N ALA A 289 -25.90 4.73 -13.31
CA ALA A 289 -26.13 3.29 -13.14
C ALA A 289 -26.26 2.92 -11.65
N LYS A 290 -27.24 2.09 -11.30
CA LYS A 290 -27.47 1.58 -9.94
C LYS A 290 -27.30 0.07 -9.90
N CYS A 291 -26.55 -0.40 -8.91
CA CYS A 291 -26.47 -1.82 -8.57
C CYS A 291 -27.75 -2.27 -7.85
N VAL A 292 -28.36 -3.36 -8.27
CA VAL A 292 -29.58 -3.95 -7.71
C VAL A 292 -29.37 -5.44 -7.47
N VAL A 293 -29.75 -5.92 -6.28
CA VAL A 293 -29.69 -7.35 -5.98
C VAL A 293 -30.82 -8.07 -6.70
N VAL A 294 -30.47 -9.12 -7.44
CA VAL A 294 -31.39 -9.98 -8.19
C VAL A 294 -31.25 -11.40 -7.68
N GLU A 295 -32.39 -12.06 -7.43
CA GLU A 295 -32.46 -13.46 -7.05
C GLU A 295 -32.57 -14.34 -8.30
N LYS A 296 -31.72 -15.36 -8.35
CA LYS A 296 -31.58 -16.39 -9.40
C LYS A 296 -31.56 -17.77 -8.73
N ILE A 297 -31.49 -18.87 -9.48
CA ILE A 297 -31.44 -20.23 -8.95
C ILE A 297 -30.40 -21.13 -9.63
N VAL A 298 -29.86 -22.08 -8.87
CA VAL A 298 -29.21 -23.28 -9.41
C VAL A 298 -29.90 -24.53 -8.86
N THR A 299 -30.34 -25.40 -9.77
CA THR A 299 -30.90 -26.71 -9.47
C THR A 299 -29.85 -27.77 -9.77
N VAL A 300 -29.62 -28.67 -8.83
CA VAL A 300 -28.75 -29.84 -9.03
C VAL A 300 -29.58 -31.09 -8.83
N SER A 301 -29.39 -32.06 -9.72
CA SER A 301 -30.03 -33.38 -9.65
C SER A 301 -29.02 -34.49 -9.90
N VAL A 302 -29.18 -35.63 -9.22
CA VAL A 302 -28.31 -36.80 -9.37
C VAL A 302 -29.16 -38.03 -9.67
N SER A 303 -28.84 -38.76 -10.74
CA SER A 303 -29.40 -40.07 -11.06
C SER A 303 -28.28 -41.12 -11.23
N LYS A 304 -28.63 -42.40 -11.39
CA LYS A 304 -27.65 -43.45 -11.74
C LYS A 304 -27.77 -43.83 -13.21
N CYS A 305 -26.64 -43.88 -13.91
CA CYS A 305 -26.58 -44.34 -15.29
C CYS A 305 -26.95 -45.83 -15.38
N PRO A 306 -28.04 -46.24 -16.09
CA PRO A 306 -28.47 -47.64 -16.10
C PRO A 306 -27.44 -48.63 -16.69
N LYS A 307 -26.51 -48.14 -17.53
CA LYS A 307 -25.54 -48.99 -18.26
C LYS A 307 -24.20 -49.18 -17.53
N THR A 308 -23.79 -48.23 -16.68
CA THR A 308 -22.49 -48.26 -15.97
C THR A 308 -22.63 -48.25 -14.45
N ALA A 309 -23.81 -47.88 -13.95
CA ALA A 309 -24.11 -47.53 -12.56
C ALA A 309 -23.19 -46.44 -11.96
N LYS A 310 -22.50 -45.64 -12.80
CA LYS A 310 -21.89 -44.37 -12.36
C LYS A 310 -22.99 -43.38 -11.98
N ASN A 311 -22.67 -42.44 -11.09
CA ASN A 311 -23.56 -41.33 -10.75
C ASN A 311 -23.53 -40.29 -11.89
N LEU A 312 -24.68 -39.77 -12.27
CA LEU A 312 -24.84 -38.69 -13.23
C LEU A 312 -25.38 -37.47 -12.49
N LEU A 313 -24.58 -36.42 -12.38
CA LEU A 313 -24.99 -35.15 -11.77
C LEU A 313 -25.30 -34.16 -12.90
N TYR A 314 -26.55 -33.71 -12.95
CA TYR A 314 -27.02 -32.68 -13.88
C TYR A 314 -27.28 -31.38 -13.10
N LEU A 315 -26.56 -30.33 -13.50
CA LEU A 315 -26.65 -28.99 -12.93
C LEU A 315 -27.36 -28.08 -13.94
N GLU A 316 -28.30 -27.27 -13.46
CA GLU A 316 -29.12 -26.37 -14.27
C GLU A 316 -29.27 -25.01 -13.57
N THR A 317 -29.19 -23.90 -14.30
CA THR A 317 -29.36 -22.55 -13.75
C THR A 317 -30.10 -21.62 -14.71
N ASP A 318 -30.68 -20.54 -14.19
CA ASP A 318 -31.29 -19.42 -14.93
C ASP A 318 -30.34 -18.22 -15.12
N LEU A 319 -29.07 -18.35 -14.70
CA LEU A 319 -28.03 -17.36 -14.93
C LEU A 319 -27.75 -17.19 -16.44
N PRO A 320 -27.75 -15.95 -16.97
CA PRO A 320 -27.40 -15.69 -18.37
C PRO A 320 -25.89 -15.66 -18.59
N GLY A 321 -25.45 -15.98 -19.82
CA GLY A 321 -24.07 -15.81 -20.26
C GLY A 321 -23.19 -17.07 -20.13
N GLU A 322 -21.87 -16.88 -20.14
CA GLU A 322 -20.89 -17.96 -20.20
C GLU A 322 -20.52 -18.50 -18.80
N VAL A 323 -21.48 -19.16 -18.14
CA VAL A 323 -21.31 -19.67 -16.77
C VAL A 323 -20.28 -20.80 -16.73
N VAL A 324 -19.26 -20.68 -15.86
CA VAL A 324 -18.26 -21.73 -15.60
C VAL A 324 -18.48 -22.33 -14.22
N VAL A 325 -18.57 -23.65 -14.14
CA VAL A 325 -18.55 -24.37 -12.86
C VAL A 325 -17.10 -24.66 -12.48
N HIS A 326 -16.69 -24.22 -11.30
CA HIS A 326 -15.43 -24.63 -10.70
C HIS A 326 -15.71 -25.69 -9.65
N TRP A 327 -15.17 -26.90 -9.81
CA TRP A 327 -15.63 -28.08 -9.08
C TRP A 327 -14.54 -29.09 -8.74
N GLY A 328 -14.87 -29.95 -7.78
CA GLY A 328 -14.09 -31.10 -7.35
C GLY A 328 -14.99 -32.15 -6.70
N VAL A 329 -14.40 -33.22 -6.20
CA VAL A 329 -15.09 -34.32 -5.53
C VAL A 329 -14.44 -34.62 -4.19
N CYS A 330 -15.13 -35.30 -3.27
CA CYS A 330 -14.53 -35.80 -2.03
C CYS A 330 -14.81 -37.28 -1.81
N ARG A 331 -13.85 -37.98 -1.21
CA ARG A 331 -13.91 -39.41 -0.84
C ARG A 331 -14.17 -39.64 0.64
N ASP A 332 -14.21 -38.57 1.42
CA ASP A 332 -14.38 -38.58 2.87
C ASP A 332 -15.39 -37.50 3.33
N ASP A 333 -15.81 -37.60 4.59
CA ASP A 333 -16.62 -36.58 5.27
C ASP A 333 -15.83 -35.31 5.62
N ALA A 334 -14.51 -35.28 5.39
CA ALA A 334 -13.67 -34.10 5.63
C ALA A 334 -13.78 -33.05 4.51
N LYS A 335 -14.41 -33.40 3.38
CA LYS A 335 -14.75 -32.49 2.26
C LYS A 335 -13.52 -31.83 1.63
N ASN A 336 -12.40 -32.55 1.59
CA ASN A 336 -11.24 -32.14 0.83
C ASN A 336 -11.58 -32.15 -0.67
N TRP A 337 -11.13 -31.13 -1.41
CA TRP A 337 -11.29 -31.07 -2.86
C TRP A 337 -10.26 -32.00 -3.53
N GLU A 338 -10.75 -33.02 -4.24
CA GLU A 338 -9.98 -33.86 -5.14
C GLU A 338 -10.40 -33.63 -6.61
N ILE A 339 -9.45 -33.87 -7.53
CA ILE A 339 -9.74 -33.99 -8.96
C ILE A 339 -10.20 -35.45 -9.23
N PRO A 340 -11.37 -35.69 -9.82
CA PRO A 340 -11.82 -37.03 -10.18
C PRO A 340 -10.98 -37.63 -11.32
N ALA A 341 -11.08 -38.94 -11.53
CA ALA A 341 -10.45 -39.58 -12.68
C ALA A 341 -11.06 -39.11 -14.01
N ALA A 342 -10.26 -39.16 -15.09
CA ALA A 342 -10.74 -38.95 -16.45
C ALA A 342 -11.64 -40.11 -16.92
N PRO A 343 -12.58 -39.91 -17.87
CA PRO A 343 -12.81 -38.68 -18.65
C PRO A 343 -13.62 -37.62 -17.89
N HIS A 344 -13.27 -36.35 -18.11
CA HIS A 344 -14.03 -35.19 -17.67
C HIS A 344 -15.03 -34.76 -18.76
N PRO A 345 -16.00 -33.86 -18.48
CA PRO A 345 -16.83 -33.25 -19.52
C PRO A 345 -16.00 -32.50 -20.59
N PRO A 346 -16.52 -32.30 -21.81
CA PRO A 346 -15.89 -31.39 -22.78
C PRO A 346 -15.75 -29.98 -22.20
N GLU A 347 -14.83 -29.18 -22.74
CA GLU A 347 -14.51 -27.82 -22.26
C GLU A 347 -14.11 -27.77 -20.77
N THR A 348 -13.55 -28.86 -20.23
CA THR A 348 -13.00 -28.92 -18.88
C THR A 348 -11.49 -28.65 -18.88
N THR A 349 -11.05 -27.68 -18.07
CA THR A 349 -9.64 -27.37 -17.80
C THR A 349 -9.26 -27.73 -16.37
N VAL A 350 -7.98 -28.01 -16.13
CA VAL A 350 -7.43 -28.25 -14.78
C VAL A 350 -6.99 -26.92 -14.18
N PHE A 351 -7.55 -26.55 -13.03
CA PHE A 351 -7.24 -25.30 -12.35
C PHE A 351 -6.31 -25.55 -11.14
N MET A 352 -5.10 -24.99 -11.21
CA MET A 352 -4.06 -25.01 -10.17
C MET A 352 -3.78 -26.41 -9.56
N ASN A 353 -3.97 -27.48 -10.32
CA ASN A 353 -3.82 -28.89 -9.90
C ASN A 353 -4.60 -29.27 -8.63
N LYS A 354 -5.71 -28.57 -8.33
CA LYS A 354 -6.57 -28.83 -7.16
C LYS A 354 -8.05 -29.03 -7.50
N ALA A 355 -8.50 -28.51 -8.63
CA ALA A 355 -9.89 -28.53 -9.04
C ALA A 355 -10.01 -28.48 -10.58
N LEU A 356 -11.23 -28.68 -11.07
CA LEU A 356 -11.58 -28.57 -12.48
C LEU A 356 -12.42 -27.31 -12.72
N GLN A 357 -12.37 -26.78 -13.95
CA GLN A 357 -13.27 -25.74 -14.44
C GLN A 357 -13.96 -26.24 -15.71
N THR A 358 -15.28 -26.32 -15.71
CA THR A 358 -16.10 -26.79 -16.84
C THR A 358 -17.11 -25.71 -17.21
N ARG A 359 -17.10 -25.28 -18.48
CA ARG A 359 -18.08 -24.35 -19.03
C ARG A 359 -19.46 -25.02 -19.17
N LEU A 360 -20.52 -24.33 -18.77
CA LEU A 360 -21.89 -24.81 -18.97
C LEU A 360 -22.36 -24.55 -20.41
N GLN A 361 -23.23 -25.42 -20.90
CA GLN A 361 -23.86 -25.29 -22.20
C GLN A 361 -25.14 -24.46 -22.05
N ALA A 362 -25.38 -23.51 -22.96
CA ALA A 362 -26.63 -22.76 -22.99
C ALA A 362 -27.82 -23.68 -23.33
N LYS A 363 -28.97 -23.45 -22.72
CA LYS A 363 -30.20 -24.18 -23.02
C LYS A 363 -30.81 -23.75 -24.36
N GLU A 364 -31.53 -24.66 -25.01
CA GLU A 364 -32.25 -24.39 -26.26
C GLU A 364 -33.38 -23.34 -26.11
N ASP A 365 -33.86 -23.09 -24.89
CA ASP A 365 -34.88 -22.08 -24.58
C ASP A 365 -34.30 -20.67 -24.31
N GLY A 366 -32.97 -20.54 -24.26
CA GLY A 366 -32.26 -19.30 -23.93
C GLY A 366 -32.30 -18.88 -22.46
N ASN A 367 -33.05 -19.57 -21.58
CA ASN A 367 -33.18 -19.23 -20.16
C ASN A 367 -32.13 -19.96 -19.30
N GLY A 368 -30.88 -19.57 -19.54
CA GLY A 368 -29.71 -19.97 -18.77
C GLY A 368 -28.98 -21.19 -19.32
N CYS A 369 -28.32 -21.92 -18.43
CA CYS A 369 -27.33 -22.93 -18.80
C CYS A 369 -27.50 -24.25 -18.03
N SER A 370 -26.90 -25.32 -18.54
CA SER A 370 -26.81 -26.61 -17.86
C SER A 370 -25.52 -27.39 -18.17
N GLY A 371 -25.25 -28.43 -17.39
CA GLY A 371 -24.06 -29.27 -17.53
C GLY A 371 -24.24 -30.65 -16.90
N LEU A 372 -23.61 -31.66 -17.51
CA LEU A 372 -23.71 -33.06 -17.10
C LEU A 372 -22.33 -33.61 -16.69
N PHE A 373 -22.22 -34.01 -15.43
CA PHE A 373 -21.01 -34.53 -14.81
C PHE A 373 -21.17 -36.03 -14.54
N THR A 374 -20.23 -36.83 -15.04
CA THR A 374 -20.21 -38.28 -14.79
C THR A 374 -19.23 -38.59 -13.66
N LEU A 375 -19.72 -39.21 -12.59
CA LEU A 375 -19.01 -39.36 -11.32
C LEU A 375 -18.93 -40.84 -10.90
N ASP A 376 -17.80 -41.23 -10.31
CA ASP A 376 -17.57 -42.60 -9.86
C ASP A 376 -18.35 -42.97 -8.58
N LYS A 377 -18.39 -44.28 -8.29
CA LYS A 377 -19.30 -44.91 -7.31
C LYS A 377 -18.80 -44.81 -5.86
N ASP A 378 -17.53 -44.48 -5.71
CA ASP A 378 -16.70 -44.41 -4.50
C ASP A 378 -16.51 -42.96 -4.00
N LEU A 379 -17.18 -42.00 -4.63
CA LEU A 379 -17.21 -40.59 -4.24
C LEU A 379 -18.38 -40.34 -3.28
N VAL A 380 -18.12 -39.57 -2.22
CA VAL A 380 -19.07 -39.25 -1.14
C VAL A 380 -19.80 -37.93 -1.40
N GLY A 381 -19.14 -36.99 -2.07
CA GLY A 381 -19.73 -35.70 -2.41
C GLY A 381 -19.11 -35.04 -3.63
N PHE A 382 -19.87 -34.12 -4.22
CA PHE A 382 -19.46 -33.21 -5.30
C PHE A 382 -19.46 -31.78 -4.74
N LEU A 383 -18.37 -31.06 -4.93
CA LEU A 383 -18.13 -29.71 -4.43
C LEU A 383 -18.04 -28.75 -5.61
N PHE A 384 -18.72 -27.60 -5.56
CA PHE A 384 -18.58 -26.59 -6.61
C PHE A 384 -18.84 -25.15 -6.15
N VAL A 385 -18.43 -24.21 -7.01
CA VAL A 385 -18.86 -22.80 -7.03
C VAL A 385 -19.11 -22.39 -8.48
N LEU A 386 -19.97 -21.40 -8.71
CA LEU A 386 -20.24 -20.88 -10.05
C LEU A 386 -19.43 -19.60 -10.28
N ASN A 387 -18.90 -19.43 -11.48
CA ASN A 387 -18.16 -18.26 -11.93
C ASN A 387 -18.90 -17.66 -13.16
N LEU A 388 -19.15 -16.35 -13.12
CA LEU A 388 -19.81 -15.60 -14.20
C LEU A 388 -18.85 -14.77 -15.07
N ASN A 389 -17.70 -14.40 -14.52
CA ASN A 389 -16.62 -13.63 -15.13
C ASN A 389 -15.41 -13.64 -14.16
N GLU A 390 -14.25 -13.19 -14.62
CA GLU A 390 -12.98 -13.23 -13.88
C GLU A 390 -13.03 -12.71 -12.42
N SER A 391 -13.97 -11.80 -12.10
CA SER A 391 -14.18 -11.22 -10.77
C SER A 391 -15.34 -11.82 -9.95
N THR A 392 -16.29 -12.54 -10.57
CA THR A 392 -17.61 -12.82 -9.98
C THR A 392 -17.81 -14.31 -9.68
N TRP A 393 -17.78 -14.65 -8.40
CA TRP A 393 -17.93 -16.01 -7.87
C TRP A 393 -19.17 -16.12 -6.98
N LEU A 394 -20.10 -17.01 -7.34
CA LEU A 394 -21.33 -17.27 -6.59
C LEU A 394 -21.18 -18.49 -5.67
N LYS A 395 -21.63 -18.33 -4.42
CA LYS A 395 -21.51 -19.32 -3.34
C LYS A 395 -22.84 -19.45 -2.57
N CYS A 396 -23.16 -20.65 -2.10
CA CYS A 396 -24.35 -20.91 -1.29
C CYS A 396 -24.19 -20.28 0.11
N MET A 397 -24.84 -19.13 0.34
CA MET A 397 -24.77 -18.39 1.61
C MET A 397 -23.32 -18.15 2.10
N GLY A 398 -22.41 -17.84 1.17
CA GLY A 398 -20.97 -17.63 1.46
C GLY A 398 -20.12 -18.90 1.57
N LYS A 399 -20.68 -20.09 1.33
CA LYS A 399 -19.98 -21.38 1.34
C LYS A 399 -20.07 -22.07 -0.02
N ASP A 400 -19.11 -22.95 -0.29
CA ASP A 400 -19.11 -23.76 -1.51
C ASP A 400 -20.32 -24.72 -1.51
N PHE A 401 -20.89 -24.97 -2.68
CA PHE A 401 -22.00 -25.92 -2.82
C PHE A 401 -21.49 -27.34 -2.57
N TYR A 402 -22.25 -28.12 -1.80
CA TYR A 402 -21.93 -29.51 -1.47
C TYR A 402 -23.12 -30.40 -1.77
N ILE A 403 -22.94 -31.36 -2.67
CA ILE A 403 -23.98 -32.29 -3.13
C ILE A 403 -23.58 -33.72 -2.69
N PRO A 404 -24.32 -34.36 -1.78
CA PRO A 404 -24.01 -35.72 -1.33
C PRO A 404 -24.30 -36.76 -2.43
N LEU A 405 -23.44 -37.78 -2.53
CA LEU A 405 -23.55 -38.84 -3.54
C LEU A 405 -23.95 -40.18 -2.90
N PRO A 406 -24.92 -40.93 -3.48
CA PRO A 406 -25.48 -42.13 -2.85
C PRO A 406 -24.60 -43.38 -3.04
N ILE A 407 -23.71 -43.61 -2.07
CA ILE A 407 -22.85 -44.81 -1.96
C ILE A 407 -23.69 -46.10 -2.04
N SER A 408 -23.21 -47.08 -2.80
CA SER A 408 -23.97 -48.30 -3.09
C SER A 408 -23.63 -49.45 -2.13
N GLY A 409 -24.11 -49.38 -0.88
CA GLY A 409 -24.05 -50.50 0.05
C GLY A 409 -24.29 -50.15 1.52
N SER A 410 -25.52 -50.32 2.01
CA SER A 410 -25.82 -50.33 3.45
C SER A 410 -26.99 -51.28 3.79
N ILE A 411 -26.67 -52.53 4.11
CA ILE A 411 -27.52 -53.47 4.84
C ILE A 411 -26.69 -53.92 6.08
N PRO A 412 -27.22 -53.87 7.31
CA PRO A 412 -26.42 -54.02 8.53
C PRO A 412 -26.29 -55.46 9.05
N ALA A 413 -25.20 -55.70 9.82
CA ALA A 413 -24.85 -56.93 10.57
C ALA A 413 -24.45 -58.15 9.70
N GLU A 414 -23.62 -59.11 10.13
CA GLU A 414 -23.27 -59.58 11.49
C GLU A 414 -21.74 -59.84 11.73
N SER A 415 -21.45 -60.44 12.89
CA SER A 415 -20.16 -60.79 13.53
C SER A 415 -19.15 -61.67 12.77
N GLY A 416 -17.87 -61.59 13.16
CA GLY A 416 -16.93 -62.73 13.09
C GLY A 416 -15.43 -62.36 12.93
N PRO A 417 -14.50 -62.88 13.74
CA PRO A 417 -13.07 -62.51 13.66
C PRO A 417 -12.18 -63.55 12.95
N GLY A 418 -11.06 -63.08 12.38
CA GLY A 418 -10.01 -63.95 11.79
C GLY A 418 -8.64 -63.26 11.67
N GLN A 419 -7.57 -64.04 11.79
CA GLN A 419 -6.16 -63.69 11.49
C GLN A 419 -5.89 -64.04 10.00
N SER A 420 -4.74 -63.81 9.34
CA SER A 420 -3.37 -63.47 9.73
C SER A 420 -2.59 -62.86 8.54
N GLU A 421 -1.37 -62.37 8.81
CA GLU A 421 -0.15 -62.26 7.96
C GLU A 421 -0.20 -62.66 6.47
N GLY A 422 0.43 -61.85 5.59
CA GLY A 422 0.78 -62.27 4.22
C GLY A 422 1.31 -61.17 3.29
N ALA A 423 2.60 -61.22 2.95
CA ALA A 423 3.27 -60.43 1.91
C ALA A 423 4.43 -61.27 1.33
N PRO A 424 5.11 -60.88 0.22
CA PRO A 424 4.78 -59.96 -0.88
C PRO A 424 4.99 -60.62 -2.28
N VAL A 425 5.27 -59.80 -3.32
CA VAL A 425 6.05 -60.08 -4.57
C VAL A 425 5.31 -60.09 -5.93
N SER A 426 5.95 -59.40 -6.87
CA SER A 426 5.63 -58.94 -8.23
C SER A 426 5.60 -59.96 -9.40
N GLY A 427 4.98 -59.56 -10.52
CA GLY A 427 5.29 -59.94 -11.91
C GLY A 427 4.33 -59.24 -12.90
N ASN A 428 4.76 -58.43 -13.90
CA ASN A 428 5.41 -58.77 -15.18
C ASN A 428 4.47 -59.52 -16.17
N THR A 429 4.30 -59.18 -17.47
CA THR A 429 5.00 -58.19 -18.35
C THR A 429 4.31 -57.95 -19.73
N LEU A 430 4.73 -56.90 -20.45
CA LEU A 430 4.92 -56.75 -21.93
C LEU A 430 3.77 -56.39 -22.93
N GLY A 431 4.17 -55.68 -24.00
CA GLY A 431 3.40 -55.23 -25.19
C GLY A 431 3.24 -53.69 -25.27
N ALA A 432 4.02 -52.85 -25.99
CA ALA A 432 4.67 -52.91 -27.32
C ALA A 432 3.66 -52.80 -28.49
N ASP A 433 3.86 -52.06 -29.59
CA ASP A 433 4.93 -51.14 -30.07
C ASP A 433 4.40 -50.41 -31.36
N GLN A 434 4.94 -49.35 -32.01
CA GLN A 434 6.03 -48.35 -31.80
C GLN A 434 5.87 -47.22 -32.86
N GLU A 435 6.37 -45.98 -32.68
CA GLU A 435 6.82 -45.14 -33.85
C GLU A 435 7.97 -44.16 -33.51
N VAL A 436 8.95 -44.04 -34.42
CA VAL A 436 10.38 -43.61 -34.21
C VAL A 436 10.99 -43.21 -35.58
N SER A 437 11.86 -42.21 -35.80
CA SER A 437 12.41 -41.06 -35.02
C SER A 437 12.89 -39.97 -36.03
N GLN A 438 13.82 -39.02 -35.75
CA GLN A 438 15.29 -39.18 -35.92
C GLN A 438 16.03 -37.81 -35.74
N THR A 439 17.32 -37.68 -35.42
CA THR A 439 18.25 -38.50 -34.59
C THR A 439 19.50 -37.68 -34.19
N ALA A 440 20.17 -38.15 -33.14
CA ALA A 440 21.57 -38.00 -32.75
C ALA A 440 22.57 -37.26 -33.68
N TYR A 441 23.34 -36.34 -33.07
CA TYR A 441 24.73 -36.05 -33.47
C TYR A 441 25.69 -35.88 -32.27
N THR A 442 25.19 -35.57 -31.06
CA THR A 442 26.01 -35.20 -29.89
C THR A 442 26.38 -36.34 -28.93
N ASP A 443 25.59 -37.41 -28.82
CA ASP A 443 25.83 -38.48 -27.82
C ASP A 443 26.95 -39.46 -28.17
N GLY A 444 27.42 -39.48 -29.42
CA GLY A 444 28.51 -40.36 -29.86
C GLY A 444 29.85 -40.02 -29.18
N ILE A 445 30.25 -38.76 -29.28
CA ILE A 445 31.55 -38.25 -28.80
C ILE A 445 31.72 -38.49 -27.28
N ILE A 446 30.64 -38.29 -26.52
CA ILE A 446 30.63 -38.46 -25.05
C ILE A 446 30.83 -39.93 -24.65
N LYS A 447 30.44 -40.88 -25.50
CA LYS A 447 30.61 -42.32 -25.26
C LYS A 447 32.02 -42.80 -25.61
N GLU A 448 32.62 -42.30 -26.69
CA GLU A 448 33.98 -42.66 -27.11
C GLU A 448 35.04 -42.17 -26.12
N ILE A 449 34.93 -40.91 -25.65
CA ILE A 449 35.81 -40.37 -24.59
C ILE A 449 35.76 -41.23 -23.33
N ARG A 450 34.58 -41.73 -22.96
CA ARG A 450 34.39 -42.57 -21.76
C ARG A 450 34.93 -43.99 -21.93
N SER A 451 35.11 -44.47 -23.17
CA SER A 451 35.80 -45.74 -23.46
C SER A 451 37.32 -45.56 -23.39
N LEU A 452 37.88 -44.53 -24.07
CA LEU A 452 39.33 -44.29 -24.09
C LEU A 452 39.92 -44.12 -22.68
N VAL A 453 39.19 -43.51 -21.75
CA VAL A 453 39.64 -43.32 -20.36
C VAL A 453 39.60 -44.62 -19.54
N SER A 454 38.84 -45.63 -19.96
CA SER A 454 38.77 -46.94 -19.27
C SER A 454 39.85 -47.92 -19.73
N ASP A 455 40.32 -47.82 -20.97
CA ASP A 455 41.30 -48.74 -21.56
C ASP A 455 42.76 -48.29 -21.36
N ILE A 456 43.00 -47.06 -20.89
CA ILE A 456 44.35 -46.60 -20.56
C ILE A 456 44.80 -47.17 -19.20
N SER A 457 45.62 -48.22 -19.30
CA SER A 457 46.58 -48.65 -18.27
C SER A 457 46.00 -49.35 -17.02
N SER A 458 45.06 -50.27 -17.22
CA SER A 458 44.85 -51.39 -16.29
C SER A 458 45.96 -52.46 -16.35
N GLU A 459 47.23 -52.09 -16.57
CA GLU A 459 48.35 -53.03 -16.65
C GLU A 459 49.63 -52.52 -15.96
N LYS A 460 50.43 -53.45 -15.39
CA LYS A 460 51.12 -53.17 -14.12
C LYS A 460 52.62 -53.51 -14.14
N ARG A 461 53.44 -52.54 -13.69
CA ARG A 461 54.84 -52.59 -13.17
C ARG A 461 55.96 -52.01 -14.07
N ARG A 462 56.58 -50.91 -13.60
CA ARG A 462 57.99 -50.91 -13.15
C ARG A 462 58.40 -49.63 -12.37
N LYS A 463 58.98 -49.87 -11.18
CA LYS A 463 59.95 -49.04 -10.41
C LYS A 463 59.74 -47.51 -10.27
N THR A 464 59.16 -47.13 -9.13
CA THR A 464 59.64 -46.19 -8.10
C THR A 464 60.62 -45.03 -8.44
N LYS A 465 60.33 -43.86 -7.83
CA LYS A 465 61.02 -42.53 -7.80
C LYS A 465 60.43 -41.54 -8.83
N THR A 466 60.03 -40.32 -8.47
CA THR A 466 60.06 -39.61 -7.16
C THR A 466 58.82 -38.74 -7.01
N LYS A 467 58.21 -38.69 -5.82
CA LYS A 467 56.91 -38.02 -5.60
C LYS A 467 56.96 -36.51 -5.87
N GLU A 468 58.00 -35.85 -5.38
CA GLU A 468 58.20 -34.39 -5.50
C GLU A 468 58.22 -33.90 -6.96
N ALA A 469 58.63 -34.75 -7.91
CA ALA A 469 58.60 -34.43 -9.33
C ALA A 469 57.17 -34.36 -9.91
N GLN A 470 56.20 -35.09 -9.34
CA GLN A 470 54.80 -35.01 -9.75
C GLN A 470 54.10 -33.80 -9.13
N GLU A 471 54.40 -33.45 -7.88
CA GLU A 471 53.87 -32.24 -7.22
C GLU A 471 54.25 -30.96 -7.99
N ILE A 472 55.53 -30.82 -8.39
CA ILE A 472 56.02 -29.66 -9.15
C ILE A 472 55.36 -29.58 -10.54
N ILE A 473 55.18 -30.72 -11.22
CA ILE A 473 54.51 -30.77 -12.53
C ILE A 473 53.03 -30.40 -12.42
N LEU A 474 52.32 -30.80 -11.35
CA LEU A 474 50.93 -30.37 -11.14
C LEU A 474 50.82 -28.85 -10.93
N GLN A 475 51.68 -28.26 -10.09
CA GLN A 475 51.65 -26.82 -9.83
C GLN A 475 51.93 -25.98 -11.07
N GLU A 476 52.87 -26.40 -11.92
CA GLU A 476 53.16 -25.69 -13.18
C GLU A 476 52.01 -25.88 -14.20
N ILE A 477 51.30 -27.01 -14.19
CA ILE A 477 50.09 -27.23 -15.01
C ILE A 477 48.92 -26.34 -14.54
N GLU A 478 48.67 -26.23 -13.24
CA GLU A 478 47.61 -25.36 -12.70
C GLU A 478 47.89 -23.87 -12.99
N LYS A 479 49.17 -23.46 -12.88
CA LYS A 479 49.64 -22.13 -13.26
C LYS A 479 49.46 -21.84 -14.76
N LEU A 480 49.91 -22.75 -15.64
CA LEU A 480 49.76 -22.60 -17.09
C LEU A 480 48.29 -22.62 -17.53
N ALA A 481 47.43 -23.37 -16.82
CA ALA A 481 45.98 -23.32 -17.04
C ALA A 481 45.38 -21.95 -16.68
N ALA A 482 45.83 -21.33 -15.57
CA ALA A 482 45.41 -19.98 -15.19
C ALA A 482 45.87 -18.90 -16.20
N GLU A 483 47.12 -18.98 -16.67
CA GLU A 483 47.66 -18.09 -17.70
C GLU A 483 46.89 -18.24 -19.03
N ALA A 484 46.60 -19.47 -19.47
CA ALA A 484 45.77 -19.73 -20.65
C ALA A 484 44.33 -19.18 -20.51
N TYR A 485 43.74 -19.28 -19.32
CA TYR A 485 42.41 -18.72 -19.03
C TYR A 485 42.39 -17.19 -19.07
N SER A 486 43.51 -16.52 -18.78
CA SER A 486 43.66 -15.07 -18.95
C SER A 486 43.76 -14.66 -20.42
N ILE A 487 44.48 -15.44 -21.25
CA ILE A 487 44.71 -15.12 -22.67
C ILE A 487 43.43 -15.29 -23.50
N PHE A 488 42.60 -16.30 -23.21
CA PHE A 488 41.37 -16.56 -23.96
C PHE A 488 40.25 -15.51 -23.75
N ARG A 489 40.45 -14.53 -22.87
CA ARG A 489 39.48 -13.45 -22.60
C ARG A 489 39.92 -12.06 -23.08
N SER A 490 41.12 -11.91 -23.63
CA SER A 490 41.70 -10.61 -24.01
C SER A 490 41.61 -10.25 -25.51
N SER A 491 41.09 -11.14 -26.36
CA SER A 491 41.00 -10.93 -27.82
C SER A 491 40.10 -11.98 -28.47
N ALA A 492 39.18 -11.69 -29.41
CA ALA A 492 38.63 -10.44 -29.96
C ALA A 492 37.39 -10.84 -30.83
N PRO A 493 36.77 -10.00 -31.68
CA PRO A 493 36.69 -8.54 -31.72
C PRO A 493 35.24 -8.01 -31.67
N VAL A 494 35.05 -6.72 -31.34
CA VAL A 494 33.85 -5.96 -31.74
C VAL A 494 34.19 -5.20 -33.01
N LEU A 495 33.32 -5.24 -34.03
CA LEU A 495 33.48 -4.44 -35.23
C LEU A 495 33.13 -2.98 -34.90
N MET A 496 34.02 -2.04 -35.20
CA MET A 496 33.82 -0.63 -34.87
C MET A 496 32.91 0.04 -35.90
N ASP A 497 31.88 0.74 -35.42
CA ASP A 497 31.23 1.84 -36.12
C ASP A 497 31.58 3.13 -35.37
N GLU A 498 32.03 4.17 -36.09
CA GLU A 498 32.65 5.35 -35.47
C GLU A 498 31.60 6.33 -34.91
N THR A 499 31.22 6.12 -33.65
CA THR A 499 30.48 7.13 -32.87
C THR A 499 31.26 7.53 -31.62
N VAL A 500 31.39 8.85 -31.42
CA VAL A 500 32.23 9.44 -30.36
C VAL A 500 31.52 9.33 -29.01
N LEU A 501 31.97 8.39 -28.18
CA LEU A 501 31.59 8.34 -26.77
C LEU A 501 32.39 9.38 -25.97
N GLU A 502 31.68 10.27 -25.29
CA GLU A 502 32.25 11.05 -24.19
C GLU A 502 32.57 10.12 -23.02
N ALA A 503 33.60 10.43 -22.24
CA ALA A 503 33.97 9.62 -21.09
C ALA A 503 32.91 9.71 -19.98
N GLU A 504 32.24 8.59 -19.68
CA GLU A 504 31.35 8.50 -18.53
C GLU A 504 32.14 8.69 -17.22
N VAL A 505 31.62 9.56 -16.36
CA VAL A 505 32.17 9.75 -15.02
C VAL A 505 31.84 8.51 -14.20
N THR A 506 32.87 7.74 -13.84
CA THR A 506 32.70 6.54 -13.01
C THR A 506 32.34 6.95 -11.58
N GLU A 507 31.04 6.97 -11.27
CA GLU A 507 30.59 7.28 -9.91
C GLU A 507 31.13 6.27 -8.89
N ALA A 508 31.43 6.75 -7.68
CA ALA A 508 31.87 5.88 -6.59
C ALA A 508 30.73 4.93 -6.16
N PRO A 509 31.04 3.68 -5.77
CA PRO A 509 30.02 2.70 -5.41
C PRO A 509 29.10 3.24 -4.29
N PRO A 510 27.77 3.03 -4.39
CA PRO A 510 26.80 3.69 -3.52
C PRO A 510 27.06 3.35 -2.05
N LYS A 511 27.27 4.39 -1.23
CA LYS A 511 27.58 4.24 0.19
C LYS A 511 26.37 3.67 0.95
N ILE A 512 26.39 2.35 1.15
CA ILE A 512 25.38 1.62 1.92
C ILE A 512 25.23 2.26 3.30
N SER A 513 23.98 2.47 3.72
CA SER A 513 23.62 2.99 5.03
C SER A 513 22.30 2.34 5.44
N SER A 514 22.22 1.84 6.66
CA SER A 514 21.07 1.10 7.20
C SER A 514 19.71 1.80 7.03
N GLY A 515 19.64 3.13 7.02
CA GLY A 515 18.39 3.85 6.72
C GLY A 515 18.04 3.94 5.22
N THR A 516 18.78 3.28 4.33
CA THR A 516 18.71 3.46 2.87
C THR A 516 18.97 2.22 2.03
N GLY A 517 19.76 1.26 2.52
CA GLY A 517 20.45 0.31 1.64
C GLY A 517 21.40 1.06 0.70
N THR A 518 21.41 0.69 -0.58
CA THR A 518 22.03 1.45 -1.67
C THR A 518 21.24 2.72 -2.02
N GLY A 519 19.93 2.67 -1.83
CA GLY A 519 18.94 3.65 -2.25
C GLY A 519 18.07 3.20 -3.43
N TYR A 520 18.35 2.05 -4.06
CA TYR A 520 17.56 1.48 -5.16
C TYR A 520 16.51 0.46 -4.69
N GLU A 521 16.44 0.23 -3.39
CA GLU A 521 15.67 -0.85 -2.79
C GLU A 521 14.17 -0.77 -3.14
N ILE A 522 13.67 -1.94 -3.54
CA ILE A 522 12.26 -2.30 -3.66
C ILE A 522 12.02 -3.42 -2.66
N LEU A 523 11.07 -3.22 -1.75
CA LEU A 523 10.73 -4.12 -0.67
C LEU A 523 9.45 -4.91 -0.98
N LEU A 524 9.47 -6.21 -0.72
CA LEU A 524 8.28 -7.06 -0.64
C LEU A 524 7.98 -7.35 0.83
N GLN A 525 6.74 -7.15 1.29
CA GLN A 525 6.27 -7.82 2.49
C GLN A 525 6.00 -9.29 2.12
N GLY A 526 6.78 -10.23 2.64
CA GLY A 526 6.76 -11.66 2.28
C GLY A 526 5.67 -12.49 2.96
N PHE A 527 4.64 -11.85 3.51
CA PHE A 527 3.57 -12.50 4.28
C PHE A 527 2.32 -11.61 4.37
N ASN A 528 1.20 -12.22 4.75
CA ASN A 528 -0.06 -11.56 5.10
C ASN A 528 -0.49 -11.97 6.52
N TRP A 529 -1.62 -11.48 7.03
CA TRP A 529 -2.07 -11.81 8.38
C TRP A 529 -2.45 -13.30 8.55
N GLU A 530 -2.88 -13.95 7.47
CA GLU A 530 -3.29 -15.36 7.45
C GLU A 530 -2.13 -16.35 7.31
N SER A 531 -0.94 -15.90 6.89
CA SER A 531 0.23 -16.73 6.56
C SER A 531 0.61 -17.73 7.65
N HIS A 532 0.36 -17.41 8.92
CA HIS A 532 0.62 -18.29 10.06
C HIS A 532 -0.22 -19.59 10.04
N LYS A 533 -1.32 -19.65 9.27
CA LYS A 533 -2.27 -20.76 9.25
C LYS A 533 -1.80 -21.93 8.38
N SER A 534 -0.82 -21.70 7.51
CA SER A 534 -0.11 -22.74 6.76
C SER A 534 0.62 -23.72 7.69
N GLY A 535 1.24 -23.23 8.77
CA GLY A 535 2.18 -24.02 9.58
C GLY A 535 3.53 -24.29 8.91
N LYS A 536 3.70 -23.94 7.62
CA LYS A 536 4.90 -24.14 6.80
C LYS A 536 5.16 -22.97 5.83
N TRP A 537 4.75 -21.76 6.22
CA TRP A 537 4.86 -20.54 5.41
C TRP A 537 6.25 -20.34 4.80
N TYR A 538 7.32 -20.58 5.57
CA TYR A 538 8.68 -20.44 5.06
C TYR A 538 8.94 -21.31 3.82
N MET A 539 8.40 -22.53 3.78
CA MET A 539 8.52 -23.47 2.66
C MET A 539 7.51 -23.21 1.54
N GLU A 540 6.48 -22.39 1.76
CA GLU A 540 5.62 -21.86 0.70
C GLU A 540 6.28 -20.66 0.02
N LEU A 541 6.78 -19.69 0.81
CA LEU A 541 7.51 -18.54 0.29
C LEU A 541 8.81 -18.96 -0.42
N LYS A 542 9.50 -20.01 0.05
CA LYS A 542 10.71 -20.56 -0.61
C LYS A 542 10.45 -21.00 -2.05
N LYS A 543 9.25 -21.51 -2.35
CA LYS A 543 8.84 -21.91 -3.72
C LYS A 543 8.60 -20.70 -4.63
N LYS A 544 8.31 -19.53 -4.04
CA LYS A 544 8.11 -18.24 -4.75
C LYS A 544 9.37 -17.38 -4.82
N ALA A 545 10.48 -17.79 -4.21
CA ALA A 545 11.69 -16.96 -4.15
C ALA A 545 12.24 -16.58 -5.55
N GLU A 546 12.18 -17.49 -6.52
CA GLU A 546 12.62 -17.26 -7.91
C GLU A 546 11.67 -16.33 -8.68
N GLU A 547 10.36 -16.44 -8.44
CA GLU A 547 9.33 -15.52 -8.93
C GLU A 547 9.52 -14.11 -8.35
N ILE A 548 9.80 -14.01 -7.03
CA ILE A 548 10.07 -12.75 -6.33
C ILE A 548 11.34 -12.07 -6.89
N SER A 549 12.42 -12.83 -7.07
CA SER A 549 13.67 -12.32 -7.65
C SER A 549 13.49 -11.83 -9.09
N SER A 550 12.83 -12.62 -9.95
CA SER A 550 12.60 -12.26 -11.35
C SER A 550 11.59 -11.12 -11.57
N LEU A 551 10.78 -10.78 -10.56
CA LEU A 551 9.94 -9.57 -10.53
C LEU A 551 10.73 -8.29 -10.17
N GLY A 552 12.02 -8.39 -9.81
CA GLY A 552 12.88 -7.25 -9.47
C GLY A 552 12.86 -6.84 -7.98
N PHE A 553 12.38 -7.69 -7.07
CA PHE A 553 12.43 -7.39 -5.64
C PHE A 553 13.82 -7.56 -5.06
N THR A 554 14.40 -6.46 -4.58
CA THR A 554 15.74 -6.44 -3.95
C THR A 554 15.73 -6.82 -2.47
N VAL A 555 14.62 -6.61 -1.76
CA VAL A 555 14.48 -6.83 -0.32
C VAL A 555 13.16 -7.55 -0.04
N THR A 556 13.16 -8.51 0.88
CA THR A 556 11.94 -9.17 1.38
C THR A 556 11.89 -9.10 2.92
N TRP A 557 10.74 -8.73 3.46
CA TRP A 557 10.45 -8.64 4.88
C TRP A 557 9.68 -9.90 5.32
N LEU A 558 10.29 -10.70 6.19
CA LEU A 558 9.69 -11.91 6.76
C LEU A 558 8.97 -11.61 8.07
N PRO A 559 7.91 -12.37 8.43
CA PRO A 559 7.15 -12.17 9.67
C PRO A 559 8.00 -12.45 10.93
N PRO A 560 7.51 -12.09 12.14
CA PRO A 560 8.27 -12.29 13.37
C PRO A 560 8.62 -13.77 13.58
N PRO A 561 9.91 -14.15 13.63
CA PRO A 561 10.33 -15.55 13.59
C PRO A 561 10.19 -16.30 14.93
N THR A 562 9.75 -15.62 15.97
CA THR A 562 9.84 -16.04 17.38
C THR A 562 8.61 -16.83 17.88
N GLU A 563 8.79 -17.74 18.84
CA GLU A 563 7.68 -18.35 19.59
C GLU A 563 6.86 -17.28 20.32
N SER A 564 5.57 -17.23 20.00
CA SER A 564 4.67 -16.14 20.38
C SER A 564 3.34 -16.68 20.90
N VAL A 565 2.72 -15.92 21.81
CA VAL A 565 1.39 -16.23 22.36
C VAL A 565 0.30 -15.98 21.31
N SER A 566 0.43 -14.94 20.50
CA SER A 566 -0.35 -14.75 19.28
C SER A 566 0.30 -15.58 18.16
N PRO A 567 -0.48 -16.35 17.37
CA PRO A 567 0.09 -17.19 16.32
C PRO A 567 0.76 -16.39 15.20
N GLU A 568 0.48 -15.10 15.06
CA GLU A 568 1.05 -14.17 14.09
C GLU A 568 2.42 -13.59 14.50
N GLY A 569 2.95 -13.96 15.67
CA GLY A 569 4.30 -13.57 16.11
C GLY A 569 4.40 -12.31 16.97
N TYR A 570 3.41 -11.42 16.93
CA TYR A 570 3.41 -10.10 17.61
C TYR A 570 3.16 -10.13 19.14
N MET A 571 3.30 -11.28 19.80
CA MET A 571 3.31 -11.40 21.26
C MET A 571 4.45 -12.35 21.69
N PRO A 572 5.71 -12.04 21.32
CA PRO A 572 6.85 -12.94 21.41
C PRO A 572 7.17 -13.31 22.85
N LYS A 573 7.70 -14.52 23.07
CA LYS A 573 7.85 -15.11 24.41
C LYS A 573 9.28 -15.57 24.71
N ASP A 574 9.83 -16.55 24.01
CA ASP A 574 11.26 -16.87 24.06
C ASP A 574 11.96 -16.46 22.77
N LEU A 575 12.73 -15.36 22.82
CA LEU A 575 13.33 -14.75 21.64
C LEU A 575 14.33 -15.68 20.92
N TYR A 576 14.96 -16.62 21.61
CA TYR A 576 15.87 -17.60 20.99
C TYR A 576 15.16 -18.86 20.45
N ASN A 577 13.85 -19.03 20.69
CA ASN A 577 13.07 -20.12 20.12
C ASN A 577 12.40 -19.65 18.82
N LEU A 578 12.99 -19.99 17.67
CA LEU A 578 12.48 -19.58 16.35
C LEU A 578 11.56 -20.62 15.68
N ASN A 579 11.01 -21.54 16.46
CA ASN A 579 10.01 -22.50 16.00
C ASN A 579 8.62 -21.87 16.14
N SER A 580 8.28 -21.03 15.16
CA SER A 580 7.05 -20.22 15.11
C SER A 580 5.90 -20.98 14.43
N ARG A 581 4.78 -20.29 14.16
CA ARG A 581 3.70 -20.80 13.28
C ARG A 581 4.02 -20.72 11.79
N TYR A 582 5.08 -20.02 11.41
CA TYR A 582 5.51 -19.88 10.01
C TYR A 582 6.44 -21.03 9.56
N GLY A 583 7.03 -21.76 10.50
CA GLY A 583 7.90 -22.92 10.26
C GLY A 583 8.98 -23.07 11.34
N SER A 584 9.88 -24.03 11.14
CA SER A 584 11.03 -24.26 12.03
C SER A 584 12.18 -23.27 11.80
N ILE A 585 13.13 -23.23 12.74
CA ILE A 585 14.39 -22.49 12.58
C ILE A 585 15.20 -22.94 11.35
N ASP A 586 15.15 -24.23 11.01
CA ASP A 586 15.87 -24.76 9.86
C ASP A 586 15.17 -24.38 8.55
N GLU A 587 13.84 -24.47 8.48
CA GLU A 587 13.05 -23.98 7.32
C GLU A 587 13.26 -22.48 7.08
N LEU A 588 13.42 -21.68 8.15
CA LEU A 588 13.75 -20.26 8.06
C LEU A 588 15.14 -20.02 7.47
N LYS A 589 16.18 -20.69 7.98
CA LYS A 589 17.55 -20.63 7.40
C LYS A 589 17.55 -21.03 5.93
N ASP A 590 16.82 -22.09 5.60
CA ASP A 590 16.73 -22.65 4.26
C ASP A 590 16.01 -21.71 3.27
N LEU A 591 15.11 -20.85 3.78
CA LEU A 591 14.45 -19.76 3.05
C LEU A 591 15.40 -18.56 2.84
N VAL A 592 16.05 -18.08 3.91
CA VAL A 592 16.97 -16.93 3.85
C VAL A 592 18.12 -17.22 2.89
N LYS A 593 18.73 -18.41 3.00
CA LYS A 593 19.77 -18.88 2.08
C LYS A 593 19.31 -18.88 0.61
N LYS A 594 18.06 -19.27 0.33
CA LYS A 594 17.52 -19.28 -1.04
C LYS A 594 17.27 -17.86 -1.58
N PHE A 595 16.90 -16.90 -0.73
CA PHE A 595 16.85 -15.49 -1.15
C PHE A 595 18.25 -14.93 -1.42
N HIS A 596 19.25 -15.24 -0.59
CA HIS A 596 20.65 -14.85 -0.80
C HIS A 596 21.25 -15.43 -2.10
N GLU A 597 20.96 -16.69 -2.42
CA GLU A 597 21.32 -17.33 -3.70
C GLU A 597 20.74 -16.61 -4.93
N LEU A 598 19.69 -15.81 -4.73
CA LEU A 598 18.99 -15.02 -5.75
C LEU A 598 19.26 -13.51 -5.64
N GLY A 599 20.24 -13.11 -4.82
CA GLY A 599 20.62 -11.70 -4.59
C GLY A 599 19.65 -10.89 -3.73
N VAL A 600 18.52 -11.48 -3.29
CA VAL A 600 17.48 -10.80 -2.51
C VAL A 600 17.89 -10.70 -1.04
N LYS A 601 17.80 -9.50 -0.48
CA LYS A 601 18.12 -9.20 0.92
C LYS A 601 16.95 -9.49 1.84
N VAL A 602 17.20 -10.00 3.05
CA VAL A 602 16.13 -10.46 3.95
C VAL A 602 16.08 -9.65 5.25
N LEU A 603 14.92 -9.06 5.55
CA LEU A 603 14.66 -8.41 6.83
C LEU A 603 13.88 -9.34 7.76
N GLY A 604 14.29 -9.38 9.03
CA GLY A 604 13.50 -9.98 10.10
C GLY A 604 12.57 -8.94 10.74
N ASP A 605 11.36 -9.33 11.08
CA ASP A 605 10.48 -8.52 11.93
C ASP A 605 10.91 -8.66 13.40
N ALA A 606 11.32 -7.56 14.01
CA ALA A 606 11.82 -7.51 15.38
C ALA A 606 10.81 -6.81 16.30
N VAL A 607 10.01 -7.63 16.98
CA VAL A 607 9.04 -7.19 17.99
C VAL A 607 9.76 -6.94 19.31
N LEU A 608 10.12 -5.67 19.55
CA LEU A 608 11.00 -5.26 20.64
C LEU A 608 10.27 -4.61 21.83
N ASN A 609 9.20 -3.86 21.59
CA ASN A 609 8.53 -3.03 22.60
C ASN A 609 7.95 -3.82 23.78
N HIS A 610 7.39 -4.99 23.51
CA HIS A 610 6.64 -5.80 24.47
C HIS A 610 6.95 -7.27 24.31
N ARG A 611 6.88 -8.03 25.41
CA ARG A 611 7.23 -9.46 25.43
C ARG A 611 6.39 -10.21 26.46
N CYS A 612 5.93 -11.40 26.10
CA CYS A 612 5.19 -12.28 26.99
C CYS A 612 6.10 -12.96 28.02
N ALA A 613 5.73 -12.84 29.30
CA ALA A 613 6.35 -13.58 30.38
C ALA A 613 6.04 -15.09 30.28
N HIS A 614 6.93 -15.92 30.86
CA HIS A 614 6.75 -17.37 30.91
C HIS A 614 5.98 -17.83 32.14
N TYR A 615 6.09 -17.09 33.25
CA TYR A 615 5.55 -17.47 34.55
C TYR A 615 4.87 -16.28 35.23
N LYS A 616 3.94 -16.61 36.12
CA LYS A 616 3.33 -15.66 37.06
C LYS A 616 4.22 -15.50 38.28
N ASN A 617 4.27 -14.28 38.81
CA ASN A 617 4.81 -14.01 40.14
C ASN A 617 3.82 -14.38 41.26
N GLU A 618 4.21 -14.17 42.51
CA GLU A 618 3.42 -14.46 43.72
C GLU A 618 2.03 -13.75 43.73
N ASN A 619 1.92 -12.58 43.10
CA ASN A 619 0.66 -11.85 42.95
C ASN A 619 -0.21 -12.35 41.77
N GLY A 620 0.21 -13.41 41.06
CA GLY A 620 -0.47 -13.95 39.89
C GLY A 620 -0.24 -13.18 38.59
N ILE A 621 0.72 -12.25 38.55
CA ILE A 621 0.99 -11.35 37.43
C ILE A 621 2.08 -11.92 36.51
N TRP A 622 1.85 -11.88 35.19
CA TRP A 622 2.77 -12.36 34.15
C TRP A 622 3.95 -11.39 33.95
N ASN A 623 4.99 -11.45 34.80
CA ASN A 623 6.20 -10.63 34.64
C ASN A 623 7.53 -11.33 34.97
N ILE A 624 7.56 -12.68 34.93
CA ILE A 624 8.77 -13.49 35.04
C ILE A 624 9.04 -14.18 33.71
N PHE A 625 10.20 -13.90 33.10
CA PHE A 625 10.56 -14.37 31.76
C PHE A 625 11.45 -15.60 31.82
N GLY A 626 11.34 -16.46 30.80
CA GLY A 626 12.18 -17.64 30.60
C GLY A 626 13.02 -17.52 29.32
N GLY A 627 13.52 -18.66 28.86
CA GLY A 627 14.48 -18.74 27.77
C GLY A 627 15.88 -18.24 28.18
N ARG A 628 16.69 -17.84 27.19
CA ARG A 628 18.02 -17.25 27.43
C ARG A 628 17.94 -15.86 28.07
N LEU A 629 16.87 -15.11 27.82
CA LEU A 629 16.61 -13.78 28.40
C LEU A 629 15.67 -13.94 29.61
N ASN A 630 16.17 -14.53 30.69
CA ASN A 630 15.43 -14.87 31.90
C ASN A 630 15.20 -13.67 32.85
N TRP A 631 14.67 -12.59 32.29
CA TRP A 631 14.37 -11.34 32.99
C TRP A 631 13.29 -11.48 34.08
N ASP A 632 13.23 -10.47 34.95
CA ASP A 632 12.16 -10.27 35.93
C ASP A 632 11.49 -8.88 35.74
N ALA A 633 10.59 -8.51 36.67
CA ALA A 633 9.86 -7.25 36.64
C ALA A 633 10.73 -5.98 36.46
N ARG A 634 12.04 -6.00 36.76
CA ARG A 634 12.97 -4.89 36.47
C ARG A 634 13.13 -4.58 34.98
N ALA A 635 12.82 -5.53 34.10
CA ALA A 635 12.80 -5.34 32.65
C ALA A 635 11.44 -4.84 32.13
N VAL A 636 10.44 -4.62 33.00
CA VAL A 636 9.10 -4.17 32.66
C VAL A 636 8.88 -2.76 33.19
N VAL A 637 8.28 -1.89 32.37
CA VAL A 637 8.03 -0.48 32.72
C VAL A 637 7.12 -0.36 33.96
N ALA A 638 7.44 0.57 34.85
CA ALA A 638 6.77 0.72 36.15
C ALA A 638 5.44 1.48 36.10
N ASP A 639 5.07 2.04 34.96
CA ASP A 639 3.80 2.76 34.72
C ASP A 639 2.75 1.96 33.93
N ASP A 640 3.00 0.67 33.65
CA ASP A 640 1.93 -0.28 33.27
C ASP A 640 1.38 -1.01 34.51
N PRO A 641 0.18 -0.67 35.00
CA PRO A 641 -0.37 -1.24 36.23
C PRO A 641 -0.77 -2.71 36.09
N HIS A 642 -0.97 -3.22 34.87
CA HIS A 642 -1.40 -4.60 34.63
C HIS A 642 -0.27 -5.60 34.87
N PHE A 643 0.96 -5.21 34.51
CA PHE A 643 2.14 -6.08 34.58
C PHE A 643 3.07 -5.75 35.76
N GLN A 644 2.77 -4.72 36.56
CA GLN A 644 3.44 -4.40 37.83
C GLN A 644 4.97 -4.37 37.70
N GLY A 645 5.47 -3.62 36.72
CA GLY A 645 6.90 -3.47 36.46
C GLY A 645 7.66 -2.78 37.58
N ARG A 646 8.99 -2.95 37.56
CA ARG A 646 9.96 -2.37 38.50
C ARG A 646 11.14 -1.68 37.80
N GLY A 647 11.06 -1.50 36.48
CA GLY A 647 11.97 -0.66 35.72
C GLY A 647 11.68 0.83 35.94
N ASN A 648 12.12 1.65 35.00
CA ASN A 648 11.71 3.04 34.87
C ASN A 648 10.32 3.13 34.22
N LYS A 649 9.85 4.37 34.01
CA LYS A 649 8.65 4.64 33.20
C LYS A 649 8.90 4.36 31.72
N SER A 650 7.84 4.10 30.97
CA SER A 650 7.93 3.96 29.51
C SER A 650 8.51 5.21 28.85
N SER A 651 9.11 5.01 27.68
CA SER A 651 9.67 6.07 26.83
C SER A 651 8.85 6.35 25.57
N GLY A 652 7.66 5.75 25.50
CA GLY A 652 6.65 5.88 24.45
C GLY A 652 5.35 5.20 24.88
N ASP A 653 4.54 4.76 23.93
CA ASP A 653 3.23 4.15 24.20
C ASP A 653 3.28 2.72 24.76
N ASN A 654 2.31 2.37 25.61
CA ASN A 654 2.18 1.02 26.17
C ASN A 654 1.23 0.15 25.33
N PHE A 655 1.72 -1.01 24.87
CA PHE A 655 0.90 -2.07 24.29
C PHE A 655 0.22 -2.87 25.41
N HIS A 656 -1.08 -2.68 25.63
CA HIS A 656 -1.76 -3.16 26.84
C HIS A 656 -1.94 -4.68 26.97
N ALA A 657 -1.69 -5.48 25.91
CA ALA A 657 -1.90 -6.93 25.95
C ALA A 657 -0.68 -7.76 26.41
N ALA A 658 0.50 -7.15 26.55
CA ALA A 658 1.72 -7.82 27.01
C ALA A 658 2.63 -6.87 27.82
N PRO A 659 3.52 -7.39 28.70
CA PRO A 659 4.51 -6.58 29.41
C PRO A 659 5.35 -5.70 28.48
N ASN A 660 5.24 -4.38 28.66
CA ASN A 660 6.04 -3.38 27.96
C ASN A 660 7.45 -3.31 28.56
N ILE A 661 8.47 -3.32 27.70
CA ILE A 661 9.87 -3.55 28.07
C ILE A 661 10.62 -2.25 28.35
N ASP A 662 11.35 -2.22 29.47
CA ASP A 662 12.15 -1.05 29.85
C ASP A 662 13.49 -1.03 29.11
N HIS A 663 13.47 -0.50 27.89
CA HIS A 663 14.65 -0.22 27.07
C HIS A 663 15.65 0.77 27.70
N SER A 664 15.31 1.43 28.82
CA SER A 664 16.26 2.26 29.56
C SER A 664 17.26 1.45 30.41
N GLN A 665 16.98 0.18 30.71
CA GLN A 665 17.91 -0.71 31.40
C GLN A 665 19.06 -1.14 30.49
N GLU A 666 20.30 -1.05 31.00
CA GLU A 666 21.49 -1.47 30.24
C GLU A 666 21.51 -2.98 29.97
N PHE A 667 21.03 -3.81 30.91
CA PHE A 667 20.98 -5.26 30.70
C PHE A 667 19.97 -5.65 29.61
N VAL A 668 18.79 -5.01 29.57
CA VAL A 668 17.81 -5.18 28.49
C VAL A 668 18.40 -4.77 27.15
N ARG A 669 19.08 -3.61 27.07
CA ARG A 669 19.76 -3.20 25.84
C ARG A 669 20.84 -4.20 25.41
N LYS A 670 21.69 -4.66 26.34
CA LYS A 670 22.75 -5.61 26.06
C LYS A 670 22.20 -6.93 25.52
N ASP A 671 21.21 -7.51 26.19
CA ASP A 671 20.64 -8.81 25.82
C ASP A 671 19.90 -8.74 24.47
N LEU A 672 19.23 -7.62 24.16
CA LEU A 672 18.61 -7.38 22.84
C LEU A 672 19.65 -7.14 21.74
N LYS A 673 20.79 -6.47 22.02
CA LYS A 673 21.91 -6.37 21.07
C LYS A 673 22.50 -7.75 20.76
N GLU A 674 22.76 -8.58 21.79
CA GLU A 674 23.23 -9.97 21.59
C GLU A 674 22.23 -10.82 20.78
N TRP A 675 20.92 -10.62 20.98
CA TRP A 675 19.90 -11.34 20.22
C TRP A 675 19.83 -10.91 18.74
N LEU A 676 19.87 -9.60 18.45
CA LEU A 676 19.86 -9.09 17.09
C LEU A 676 21.13 -9.50 16.33
N CYS A 677 22.31 -9.45 16.95
CA CYS A 677 23.54 -9.95 16.32
C CYS A 677 23.47 -11.46 16.05
N TRP A 678 22.99 -12.25 17.02
CA TRP A 678 22.78 -13.69 16.83
C TRP A 678 21.80 -14.00 15.69
N LEU A 679 20.71 -13.24 15.54
CA LEU A 679 19.78 -13.41 14.42
C LEU A 679 20.46 -13.16 13.06
N ARG A 680 21.45 -12.26 12.97
CA ARG A 680 22.24 -12.10 11.73
C ARG A 680 23.21 -13.25 11.52
N GLU A 681 23.94 -13.65 12.56
CA GLU A 681 24.98 -14.69 12.50
C GLU A 681 24.41 -16.10 12.26
N GLU A 682 23.30 -16.46 12.91
CA GLU A 682 22.70 -17.79 12.88
C GLU A 682 21.72 -17.97 11.71
N ILE A 683 20.93 -16.95 11.40
CA ILE A 683 19.82 -17.04 10.43
C ILE A 683 20.16 -16.37 9.10
N GLY A 684 21.12 -15.44 9.09
CA GLY A 684 21.52 -14.70 7.89
C GLY A 684 20.69 -13.44 7.60
N TYR A 685 19.94 -12.90 8.57
CA TYR A 685 19.19 -11.66 8.35
C TYR A 685 20.12 -10.49 7.96
N ASP A 686 19.80 -9.85 6.84
CA ASP A 686 20.52 -8.66 6.37
C ASP A 686 20.10 -7.41 7.16
N GLY A 687 18.88 -7.37 7.70
CA GLY A 687 18.37 -6.23 8.46
C GLY A 687 16.99 -6.43 9.07
N TRP A 688 16.30 -5.32 9.36
CA TRP A 688 15.15 -5.32 10.28
C TRP A 688 13.95 -4.51 9.77
N ARG A 689 12.73 -5.05 9.96
CA ARG A 689 11.54 -4.22 10.23
C ARG A 689 11.38 -4.16 11.74
N LEU A 690 11.22 -2.97 12.30
CA LEU A 690 11.08 -2.74 13.73
C LEU A 690 9.61 -2.44 14.05
N ASP A 691 9.01 -3.32 14.83
CA ASP A 691 7.61 -3.24 15.27
C ASP A 691 7.37 -2.09 16.25
N PHE A 692 6.20 -1.45 16.14
CA PHE A 692 5.63 -0.54 17.13
C PHE A 692 6.64 0.46 17.75
N VAL A 693 7.49 1.09 16.92
CA VAL A 693 8.60 1.93 17.41
C VAL A 693 8.17 3.28 18.00
N ARG A 694 6.86 3.54 18.09
CA ARG A 694 6.26 4.60 18.92
C ARG A 694 6.22 4.23 20.41
N GLY A 695 6.38 2.94 20.75
CA GLY A 695 6.40 2.43 22.12
C GLY A 695 7.66 2.76 22.92
N PHE A 696 8.79 3.01 22.25
CA PHE A 696 10.07 3.28 22.90
C PHE A 696 10.94 4.28 22.13
N TRP A 697 11.85 4.97 22.84
CA TRP A 697 12.64 6.05 22.27
C TRP A 697 13.60 5.57 21.16
N GLY A 698 13.52 6.22 19.98
CA GLY A 698 14.33 5.90 18.80
C GLY A 698 15.85 6.03 18.97
N GLY A 699 16.34 6.65 20.05
CA GLY A 699 17.75 6.58 20.42
C GLY A 699 18.20 5.19 20.87
N TYR A 700 17.31 4.38 21.45
CA TYR A 700 17.59 2.96 21.70
C TYR A 700 17.62 2.15 20.39
N VAL A 701 16.79 2.51 19.41
CA VAL A 701 16.86 1.95 18.06
C VAL A 701 18.23 2.23 17.42
N LYS A 702 18.76 3.46 17.54
CA LYS A 702 20.14 3.74 17.11
C LYS A 702 21.12 2.76 17.73
N ASP A 703 21.06 2.58 19.05
CA ASP A 703 21.92 1.69 19.82
C ASP A 703 21.85 0.21 19.35
N TYR A 704 20.68 -0.25 18.89
CA TYR A 704 20.50 -1.58 18.30
C TYR A 704 21.05 -1.68 16.87
N LEU A 705 20.88 -0.64 16.04
CA LEU A 705 21.37 -0.61 14.66
C LEU A 705 22.90 -0.40 14.58
N ASP A 706 23.48 0.38 15.49
CA ASP A 706 24.94 0.51 15.68
C ASP A 706 25.59 -0.83 16.05
N ALA A 707 24.94 -1.62 16.91
CA ALA A 707 25.49 -2.89 17.37
C ALA A 707 25.27 -4.05 16.39
N SER A 708 24.15 -4.05 15.66
CA SER A 708 23.79 -5.12 14.72
C SER A 708 24.15 -4.83 13.25
N GLU A 709 24.69 -3.65 12.93
CA GLU A 709 25.19 -3.25 11.59
C GLU A 709 24.38 -3.74 10.36
N PRO A 710 23.04 -3.50 10.29
CA PRO A 710 22.21 -4.06 9.23
C PRO A 710 22.35 -3.31 7.90
N TYR A 711 22.14 -4.03 6.80
CA TYR A 711 22.09 -3.50 5.43
C TYR A 711 20.97 -2.47 5.26
N PHE A 712 19.78 -2.79 5.76
CA PHE A 712 18.60 -1.93 5.72
C PHE A 712 17.74 -2.10 6.98
N ALA A 713 17.13 -1.02 7.45
CA ALA A 713 16.28 -1.01 8.64
C ALA A 713 15.13 0.00 8.47
N VAL A 714 13.91 -0.44 8.75
CA VAL A 714 12.69 0.38 8.71
C VAL A 714 11.89 0.25 10.01
N GLY A 715 11.49 1.37 10.60
CA GLY A 715 10.61 1.41 11.77
C GLY A 715 9.15 1.71 11.42
N GLU A 716 8.23 1.03 12.08
CA GLU A 716 6.81 1.37 12.06
C GLU A 716 6.45 2.46 13.06
N TYR A 717 6.71 3.71 12.70
CA TYR A 717 6.15 4.86 13.41
C TYR A 717 4.75 5.17 12.84
N TRP A 718 3.76 4.37 13.25
CA TRP A 718 2.36 4.63 12.94
C TRP A 718 1.75 5.52 14.01
N ASP A 719 1.23 6.67 13.60
CA ASP A 719 0.47 7.57 14.46
C ASP A 719 -0.82 8.05 13.78
N SER A 720 -1.69 8.73 14.54
CA SER A 720 -2.92 9.31 13.99
C SER A 720 -2.63 10.59 13.20
N LEU A 721 -3.14 10.65 11.96
CA LEU A 721 -3.20 11.88 11.17
C LEU A 721 -4.00 12.97 11.88
N ASN A 722 -3.82 14.23 11.44
CA ASN A 722 -4.61 15.35 11.92
C ASN A 722 -5.99 15.38 11.26
N TYR A 723 -7.05 15.60 12.05
CA TYR A 723 -8.43 15.75 11.59
C TYR A 723 -9.11 16.93 12.27
N THR A 724 -9.80 17.77 11.49
CA THR A 724 -10.63 18.87 11.98
C THR A 724 -12.10 18.56 11.70
N TYR A 725 -12.94 18.54 12.75
CA TYR A 725 -14.36 18.17 12.69
C TYR A 725 -14.69 16.81 12.02
N GLY A 726 -13.72 15.88 12.02
CA GLY A 726 -13.84 14.55 11.41
C GLY A 726 -13.33 14.46 9.97
N GLU A 727 -12.99 15.58 9.34
CA GLU A 727 -12.35 15.61 8.02
C GLU A 727 -10.83 15.63 8.14
N MET A 728 -10.12 14.93 7.25
CA MET A 728 -8.66 14.91 7.26
C MET A 728 -8.11 16.28 6.83
N ASP A 729 -7.25 16.88 7.66
CA ASP A 729 -6.61 18.16 7.34
C ASP A 729 -5.76 18.03 6.07
N HIS A 730 -5.71 19.09 5.25
CA HIS A 730 -4.81 19.12 4.09
C HIS A 730 -3.34 19.11 4.52
N ASN A 731 -2.98 19.98 5.47
CA ASN A 731 -1.63 20.08 5.99
C ASN A 731 -1.41 19.02 7.08
N GLN A 732 -0.62 17.99 6.74
CA GLN A 732 -0.21 16.91 7.64
C GLN A 732 1.26 17.07 8.10
N ASP A 733 1.83 18.29 8.02
CA ASP A 733 3.22 18.58 8.42
C ASP A 733 3.52 18.10 9.83
N ALA A 734 2.59 18.32 10.77
CA ALA A 734 2.75 17.86 12.14
C ALA A 734 2.80 16.33 12.28
N HIS A 735 2.24 15.56 11.35
CA HIS A 735 2.33 14.08 11.35
C HIS A 735 3.67 13.63 10.76
N ARG A 736 4.04 14.12 9.55
CA ARG A 736 5.36 13.79 8.96
C ARG A 736 6.53 14.29 9.81
N GLN A 737 6.38 15.38 10.55
CA GLN A 737 7.38 15.85 11.51
C GLN A 737 7.61 14.84 12.63
N ARG A 738 6.57 14.21 13.21
CA ARG A 738 6.76 13.20 14.29
C ARG A 738 7.55 11.98 13.81
N ILE A 739 7.29 11.53 12.58
CA ILE A 739 8.08 10.47 11.93
C ILE A 739 9.54 10.93 11.69
N VAL A 740 9.74 12.14 11.18
CA VAL A 740 11.08 12.71 10.94
C VAL A 740 11.86 12.96 12.26
N ASP A 741 11.19 13.33 13.34
CA ASP A 741 11.80 13.48 14.67
C ASP A 741 12.22 12.13 15.24
N TRP A 742 11.44 11.07 15.03
CA TRP A 742 11.84 9.71 15.36
C TRP A 742 13.03 9.23 14.53
N ILE A 743 13.04 9.47 13.20
CA ILE A 743 14.20 9.20 12.33
C ILE A 743 15.44 9.97 12.83
N ASN A 744 15.29 11.23 13.23
CA ASN A 744 16.36 12.05 13.81
C ASN A 744 16.84 11.53 15.17
N ALA A 745 15.96 10.92 15.98
CA ALA A 745 16.35 10.23 17.22
C ALA A 745 17.23 9.01 16.92
N THR A 746 16.96 8.26 15.83
CA THR A 746 17.87 7.20 15.37
C THR A 746 19.17 7.75 14.72
N LYS A 747 19.34 9.07 14.62
CA LYS A 747 20.38 9.73 13.79
C LYS A 747 20.33 9.34 12.31
N GLY A 748 19.14 8.98 11.81
CA GLY A 748 18.94 8.55 10.44
C GLY A 748 19.59 7.20 10.11
N THR A 749 19.90 6.35 11.11
CA THR A 749 20.29 4.95 10.86
C THR A 749 19.10 4.04 10.54
N CYS A 750 17.86 4.48 10.78
CA CYS A 750 16.64 3.78 10.39
C CYS A 750 15.84 4.63 9.39
N ALA A 751 15.18 4.00 8.44
CA ALA A 751 14.06 4.58 7.71
C ALA A 751 12.77 4.43 8.53
N ALA A 752 11.67 5.03 8.10
CA ALA A 752 10.34 4.75 8.65
C ALA A 752 9.32 4.52 7.52
N PHE A 753 8.28 3.75 7.81
CA PHE A 753 7.13 3.65 6.91
C PHE A 753 6.45 5.01 6.76
N ASP A 754 6.18 5.45 5.53
CA ASP A 754 5.52 6.73 5.25
C ASP A 754 4.00 6.61 5.38
N VAL A 755 3.56 6.42 6.63
CA VAL A 755 2.15 6.37 7.04
C VAL A 755 1.42 7.67 6.62
N THR A 756 2.14 8.79 6.53
CA THR A 756 1.59 10.06 6.02
C THR A 756 1.20 9.95 4.55
N THR A 757 2.07 9.43 3.69
CA THR A 757 1.73 9.16 2.28
C THR A 757 0.62 8.12 2.16
N LYS A 758 0.67 6.99 2.90
CA LYS A 758 -0.39 5.97 2.90
C LYS A 758 -1.78 6.58 3.12
N GLY A 759 -1.93 7.40 4.16
CA GLY A 759 -3.22 7.96 4.53
C GLY A 759 -3.72 9.09 3.62
N ILE A 760 -2.82 10.00 3.20
CA ILE A 760 -3.22 11.05 2.25
C ILE A 760 -3.59 10.46 0.90
N LEU A 761 -2.84 9.45 0.43
CA LEU A 761 -3.11 8.75 -0.83
C LEU A 761 -4.43 7.96 -0.78
N HIS A 762 -4.76 7.33 0.36
CA HIS A 762 -6.08 6.74 0.60
C HIS A 762 -7.19 7.79 0.43
N SER A 763 -7.17 8.89 1.18
CA SER A 763 -8.24 9.89 1.12
C SER A 763 -8.32 10.58 -0.26
N ALA A 764 -7.20 10.84 -0.91
CA ALA A 764 -7.16 11.43 -2.25
C ALA A 764 -7.82 10.53 -3.31
N LEU A 765 -7.60 9.21 -3.25
CA LEU A 765 -8.15 8.24 -4.19
C LEU A 765 -9.61 7.86 -3.90
N GLU A 766 -9.98 7.79 -2.62
CA GLU A 766 -11.33 7.52 -2.14
C GLU A 766 -12.31 8.63 -2.54
N ARG A 767 -11.90 9.89 -2.35
CA ARG A 767 -12.79 11.07 -2.44
C ARG A 767 -12.70 11.84 -3.77
N CYS A 768 -11.82 11.41 -4.67
CA CYS A 768 -11.36 12.22 -5.81
C CYS A 768 -10.89 13.61 -5.35
N GLU A 769 -9.83 13.60 -4.55
CA GLU A 769 -9.18 14.78 -3.97
C GLU A 769 -7.67 14.78 -4.29
N TYR A 770 -7.32 14.53 -5.57
CA TYR A 770 -5.93 14.38 -6.04
C TYR A 770 -5.06 15.63 -5.80
N TRP A 771 -5.67 16.81 -5.59
CA TRP A 771 -5.02 18.04 -5.13
C TRP A 771 -4.26 17.87 -3.80
N ARG A 772 -4.71 16.97 -2.92
CA ARG A 772 -4.03 16.65 -1.64
C ARG A 772 -2.64 16.05 -1.83
N LEU A 773 -2.30 15.57 -3.03
CA LEU A 773 -1.00 14.97 -3.34
C LEU A 773 0.11 16.01 -3.62
N SER A 774 -0.16 17.29 -3.37
CA SER A 774 0.82 18.37 -3.42
C SER A 774 0.70 19.26 -2.18
N ASP A 775 1.80 19.52 -1.48
CA ASP A 775 1.85 20.45 -0.35
C ASP A 775 1.93 21.92 -0.81
N GLU A 776 1.88 22.85 0.16
CA GLU A 776 1.97 24.31 -0.05
C GLU A 776 3.26 24.78 -0.77
N LYS A 777 4.24 23.87 -0.98
CA LYS A 777 5.53 24.13 -1.64
C LYS A 777 5.68 23.34 -2.95
N GLY A 778 4.61 22.72 -3.44
CA GLY A 778 4.62 21.93 -4.68
C GLY A 778 5.34 20.58 -4.56
N LYS A 779 5.48 20.04 -3.34
CA LYS A 779 6.15 18.76 -3.07
C LYS A 779 5.14 17.69 -2.63
N PRO A 780 5.51 16.39 -2.67
CA PRO A 780 4.71 15.35 -2.04
C PRO A 780 4.38 15.67 -0.57
N PRO A 781 3.18 15.34 -0.08
CA PRO A 781 2.69 15.78 1.23
C PRO A 781 3.11 14.87 2.39
N GLY A 782 3.67 13.69 2.10
CA GLY A 782 4.17 12.75 3.11
C GLY A 782 5.62 12.99 3.54
N VAL A 783 6.20 12.03 4.26
CA VAL A 783 7.63 12.04 4.65
C VAL A 783 8.53 12.07 3.42
N VAL A 784 8.10 11.41 2.33
CA VAL A 784 8.79 11.40 1.03
C VAL A 784 9.03 12.79 0.43
N GLY A 785 8.21 13.80 0.76
CA GLY A 785 8.43 15.18 0.31
C GLY A 785 9.53 15.94 1.07
N TRP A 786 9.93 15.44 2.25
CA TRP A 786 10.93 16.07 3.14
C TRP A 786 12.23 15.28 3.21
N TRP A 787 12.14 13.94 3.36
CA TRP A 787 13.30 13.07 3.48
C TRP A 787 13.05 11.75 2.72
N PRO A 788 13.00 11.76 1.38
CA PRO A 788 12.65 10.59 0.58
C PRO A 788 13.59 9.41 0.85
N SER A 789 14.88 9.66 1.08
CA SER A 789 15.83 8.59 1.44
C SER A 789 15.64 7.97 2.82
N ARG A 790 14.58 8.31 3.56
CA ARG A 790 14.18 7.69 4.83
C ARG A 790 12.69 7.32 4.87
N ALA A 791 11.99 7.44 3.75
CA ALA A 791 10.58 7.12 3.60
C ALA A 791 10.40 5.77 2.90
N VAL A 792 9.79 4.80 3.58
CA VAL A 792 9.34 3.53 3.00
C VAL A 792 7.86 3.65 2.66
N THR A 793 7.55 3.88 1.39
CA THR A 793 6.19 4.17 0.91
C THR A 793 5.43 2.89 0.60
N PHE A 794 4.22 2.73 1.14
CA PHE A 794 3.41 1.52 1.01
C PHE A 794 1.92 1.90 0.79
N ILE A 795 1.13 0.99 0.21
CA ILE A 795 -0.33 1.17 0.08
C ILE A 795 -1.14 0.26 1.02
N GLU A 796 -0.62 -0.93 1.36
CA GLU A 796 -1.11 -1.79 2.43
C GLU A 796 0.03 -2.55 3.11
N ASN A 797 -0.16 -2.90 4.37
CA ASN A 797 0.58 -3.92 5.11
C ASN A 797 -0.41 -4.99 5.63
N HIS A 798 0.03 -5.89 6.53
CA HIS A 798 -0.83 -6.93 7.10
C HIS A 798 -1.95 -6.42 8.02
N ASP A 799 -1.80 -5.25 8.66
CA ASP A 799 -2.81 -4.67 9.55
C ASP A 799 -3.83 -3.82 8.81
N THR A 800 -3.34 -2.92 7.95
CA THR A 800 -4.20 -2.03 7.16
C THR A 800 -5.04 -2.85 6.19
N GLY A 801 -4.43 -3.88 5.59
CA GLY A 801 -4.98 -4.75 4.57
C GLY A 801 -5.34 -6.15 5.07
N SER A 802 -5.07 -7.16 4.25
CA SER A 802 -5.20 -8.58 4.60
C SER A 802 -6.55 -8.95 5.23
N THR A 803 -6.61 -9.72 6.32
CA THR A 803 -7.85 -10.01 7.07
C THR A 803 -8.15 -9.06 8.23
N GLN A 804 -7.15 -8.39 8.82
CA GLN A 804 -7.38 -7.35 9.83
C GLN A 804 -8.20 -6.16 9.27
N GLY A 805 -7.80 -5.66 8.11
CA GLY A 805 -8.50 -4.60 7.37
C GLY A 805 -8.64 -3.27 8.10
N HIS A 806 -7.74 -2.94 9.03
CA HIS A 806 -7.88 -1.78 9.91
C HIS A 806 -7.85 -0.43 9.17
N TRP A 807 -7.27 -0.38 7.97
CA TRP A 807 -7.24 0.82 7.13
C TRP A 807 -7.03 0.45 5.65
N ARG A 808 -7.96 -0.34 5.10
CA ARG A 808 -7.85 -0.87 3.73
C ARG A 808 -7.66 0.25 2.71
N PHE A 809 -6.90 -0.02 1.66
CA PHE A 809 -6.80 0.91 0.54
C PHE A 809 -8.13 0.93 -0.23
N PRO A 810 -8.51 2.06 -0.88
CA PRO A 810 -9.77 2.12 -1.63
C PRO A 810 -9.82 1.08 -2.75
N GLY A 811 -10.83 0.22 -2.72
CA GLY A 811 -10.96 -0.92 -3.64
C GLY A 811 -11.12 -0.49 -5.10
N GLY A 812 -10.36 -1.13 -6.00
CA GLY A 812 -10.30 -0.75 -7.41
C GLY A 812 -9.48 0.51 -7.72
N LYS A 813 -8.68 1.00 -6.75
CA LYS A 813 -7.72 2.11 -6.88
C LYS A 813 -6.28 1.71 -6.53
N GLU A 814 -6.04 0.47 -6.12
CA GLU A 814 -4.76 -0.11 -5.71
C GLU A 814 -3.66 0.15 -6.76
N MET A 815 -3.99 -0.03 -8.05
CA MET A 815 -3.04 0.26 -9.13
C MET A 815 -2.71 1.73 -9.32
N GLN A 816 -3.60 2.67 -8.96
CA GLN A 816 -3.24 4.10 -8.87
C GLN A 816 -2.31 4.36 -7.67
N GLY A 817 -2.49 3.61 -6.58
CA GLY A 817 -1.56 3.58 -5.45
C GLY A 817 -0.16 3.08 -5.83
N TYR A 818 -0.07 1.95 -6.53
CA TYR A 818 1.20 1.41 -7.03
C TYR A 818 1.83 2.29 -8.11
N ALA A 819 1.03 2.85 -9.03
CA ALA A 819 1.46 3.84 -10.01
C ALA A 819 2.15 5.03 -9.33
N TYR A 820 1.65 5.48 -8.18
CA TYR A 820 2.32 6.49 -7.35
C TYR A 820 3.61 5.92 -6.73
N ILE A 821 3.54 4.97 -5.80
CA ILE A 821 4.71 4.59 -4.97
C ILE A 821 5.87 3.97 -5.77
N LEU A 822 5.62 3.28 -6.87
CA LEU A 822 6.67 2.64 -7.67
C LEU A 822 7.39 3.64 -8.59
N THR A 823 6.72 4.70 -9.05
CA THR A 823 7.34 5.76 -9.86
C THR A 823 8.01 6.85 -9.02
N HIS A 824 7.58 7.05 -7.77
CA HIS A 824 8.03 8.17 -6.95
C HIS A 824 9.35 7.88 -6.20
N PRO A 825 9.98 8.93 -5.63
CA PRO A 825 11.07 8.79 -4.67
C PRO A 825 10.64 8.03 -3.41
N GLY A 826 11.58 7.76 -2.52
CA GLY A 826 11.38 6.79 -1.42
C GLY A 826 11.68 5.34 -1.83
N THR A 827 11.59 4.44 -0.85
CA THR A 827 11.74 2.99 -1.02
C THR A 827 10.34 2.36 -1.04
N PRO A 828 9.83 1.88 -2.19
CA PRO A 828 8.51 1.30 -2.24
C PRO A 828 8.46 -0.06 -1.55
N ALA A 829 7.38 -0.30 -0.80
CA ALA A 829 7.00 -1.59 -0.26
C ALA A 829 5.71 -2.10 -0.94
N VAL A 830 5.79 -3.31 -1.52
CA VAL A 830 4.68 -4.01 -2.16
C VAL A 830 4.14 -5.07 -1.22
N PHE A 831 2.81 -5.21 -1.17
CA PHE A 831 2.13 -6.13 -0.28
C PHE A 831 1.91 -7.52 -0.93
N TYR A 832 2.08 -8.60 -0.14
CA TYR A 832 1.99 -10.00 -0.59
C TYR A 832 0.72 -10.30 -1.38
N ASP A 833 -0.44 -9.94 -0.82
CA ASP A 833 -1.75 -10.28 -1.40
C ASP A 833 -1.98 -9.59 -2.74
N HIS A 834 -1.33 -8.44 -2.99
CA HIS A 834 -1.44 -7.71 -4.24
C HIS A 834 -0.52 -8.26 -5.33
N ILE A 835 0.75 -8.54 -5.03
CA ILE A 835 1.70 -9.05 -6.03
C ILE A 835 1.37 -10.48 -6.47
N PHE A 836 0.67 -11.25 -5.64
CA PHE A 836 0.18 -12.59 -5.99
C PHE A 836 -1.33 -12.64 -6.25
N SER A 837 -1.83 -11.62 -6.95
CA SER A 837 -3.20 -11.51 -7.48
C SER A 837 -3.18 -11.12 -8.95
N HIS A 838 -4.35 -10.78 -9.51
CA HIS A 838 -4.48 -10.30 -10.89
C HIS A 838 -3.65 -9.02 -11.19
N TYR A 839 -3.28 -8.24 -10.17
CA TYR A 839 -2.39 -7.08 -10.32
C TYR A 839 -0.92 -7.42 -10.63
N GLN A 840 -0.51 -8.70 -10.59
CA GLN A 840 0.89 -9.13 -10.71
C GLN A 840 1.60 -8.57 -11.96
N SER A 841 0.93 -8.58 -13.11
CA SER A 841 1.49 -8.13 -14.40
C SER A 841 1.65 -6.61 -14.47
N GLU A 842 0.68 -5.84 -13.98
CA GLU A 842 0.73 -4.38 -13.93
C GLU A 842 1.80 -3.90 -12.94
N ILE A 843 1.88 -4.54 -11.76
CA ILE A 843 2.92 -4.23 -10.76
C ILE A 843 4.31 -4.59 -11.32
N ALA A 844 4.48 -5.74 -11.97
CA ALA A 844 5.73 -6.12 -12.64
C ALA A 844 6.16 -5.08 -13.68
N ALA A 845 5.23 -4.59 -14.51
CA ALA A 845 5.53 -3.56 -15.50
C ALA A 845 6.02 -2.25 -14.84
N LEU A 846 5.42 -1.84 -13.71
CA LEU A 846 5.85 -0.67 -12.94
C LEU A 846 7.22 -0.87 -12.26
N LEU A 847 7.49 -2.08 -11.75
CA LEU A 847 8.80 -2.47 -11.19
C LEU A 847 9.90 -2.36 -12.27
N SER A 848 9.70 -3.00 -13.43
CA SER A 848 10.63 -2.90 -14.56
C SER A 848 10.73 -1.47 -15.12
N LEU A 849 9.69 -0.63 -15.00
CA LEU A 849 9.76 0.79 -15.37
C LEU A 849 10.66 1.57 -14.40
N ARG A 850 10.53 1.34 -13.09
CA ARG A 850 11.38 1.97 -12.06
C ARG A 850 12.85 1.63 -12.27
N GLU A 851 13.15 0.35 -12.46
CA GLU A 851 14.51 -0.18 -12.67
C GLU A 851 15.16 0.39 -13.94
N ARG A 852 14.50 0.30 -15.10
CA ARG A 852 15.05 0.76 -16.39
C ARG A 852 15.33 2.27 -16.44
N ASN A 853 14.61 3.08 -15.65
CA ASN A 853 14.87 4.51 -15.53
C ASN A 853 15.85 4.84 -14.37
N SER A 854 16.30 3.83 -13.63
CA SER A 854 17.14 3.95 -12.43
C SER A 854 16.55 4.89 -11.37
N ILE A 855 15.23 4.82 -11.16
CA ILE A 855 14.52 5.61 -10.14
C ILE A 855 14.85 5.05 -8.76
N HIS A 856 15.19 5.95 -7.82
CA HIS A 856 15.77 5.61 -6.54
C HIS A 856 15.19 6.48 -5.40
N CYS A 857 15.49 6.15 -4.15
CA CYS A 857 14.96 6.85 -2.98
C CYS A 857 15.39 8.33 -2.83
N ARG A 858 16.23 8.85 -3.74
CA ARG A 858 16.63 10.26 -3.82
C ARG A 858 16.28 10.92 -5.16
N SER A 859 15.52 10.24 -6.02
CA SER A 859 15.00 10.82 -7.25
C SER A 859 14.29 12.15 -6.98
N THR A 860 14.38 13.03 -7.96
CA THR A 860 13.66 14.31 -8.00
C THR A 860 12.22 14.08 -8.44
N VAL A 861 11.29 14.89 -7.93
CA VAL A 861 9.89 14.87 -8.35
C VAL A 861 9.39 16.30 -8.53
N GLN A 862 8.89 16.59 -9.73
CA GLN A 862 8.25 17.83 -10.10
C GLN A 862 6.75 17.56 -10.29
N ILE A 863 5.92 18.01 -9.35
CA ILE A 863 4.47 17.95 -9.51
C ILE A 863 4.07 18.97 -10.57
N THR A 864 3.49 18.50 -11.66
CA THR A 864 3.05 19.35 -12.79
C THR A 864 1.56 19.65 -12.75
N LYS A 865 0.77 18.80 -12.08
CA LYS A 865 -0.68 18.98 -11.93
C LYS A 865 -1.19 18.31 -10.64
N ALA A 866 -2.05 19.00 -9.88
CA ALA A 866 -2.71 18.45 -8.70
C ALA A 866 -4.09 19.13 -8.53
N GLU A 867 -5.12 18.54 -9.13
CA GLU A 867 -6.49 19.07 -9.22
C GLU A 867 -7.50 18.08 -8.61
N ARG A 868 -8.82 18.34 -8.71
CA ARG A 868 -9.85 17.43 -8.14
C ARG A 868 -9.88 16.06 -8.83
N ASP A 869 -9.61 15.99 -10.13
CA ASP A 869 -9.74 14.77 -10.93
C ASP A 869 -8.40 14.20 -11.43
N VAL A 870 -7.27 14.87 -11.22
CA VAL A 870 -5.97 14.40 -11.71
C VAL A 870 -4.79 14.87 -10.86
N TYR A 871 -3.85 13.96 -10.62
CA TYR A 871 -2.49 14.25 -10.21
C TYR A 871 -1.53 13.83 -11.33
N ALA A 872 -0.53 14.67 -11.62
CA ALA A 872 0.55 14.35 -12.52
C ALA A 872 1.89 14.92 -12.02
N ALA A 873 2.96 14.16 -12.24
CA ALA A 873 4.31 14.52 -11.86
C ALA A 873 5.34 13.98 -12.87
N ILE A 874 6.51 14.60 -12.89
CA ILE A 874 7.68 14.16 -13.63
C ILE A 874 8.77 13.76 -12.63
N ILE A 875 9.38 12.59 -12.82
CA ILE A 875 10.43 12.02 -11.97
C ILE A 875 11.73 11.92 -12.77
N ASP A 876 12.80 12.53 -12.23
CA ASP A 876 14.15 12.63 -12.83
C ASP A 876 14.18 13.07 -14.30
N GLU A 877 13.18 13.83 -14.75
CA GLU A 877 12.95 14.21 -16.17
C GLU A 877 12.77 13.02 -17.15
N LYS A 878 12.78 11.78 -16.65
CA LYS A 878 12.72 10.52 -17.42
C LYS A 878 11.30 9.96 -17.54
N VAL A 879 10.53 10.04 -16.46
CA VAL A 879 9.20 9.41 -16.32
C VAL A 879 8.16 10.46 -15.97
N ALA A 880 7.12 10.58 -16.79
CA ALA A 880 5.91 11.29 -16.44
C ALA A 880 4.84 10.29 -15.98
N VAL A 881 4.26 10.52 -14.80
CA VAL A 881 3.19 9.71 -14.22
C VAL A 881 1.92 10.54 -14.06
N LYS A 882 0.78 9.89 -14.28
CA LYS A 882 -0.56 10.47 -14.18
C LYS A 882 -1.48 9.48 -13.46
N ILE A 883 -2.25 9.96 -12.47
CA ILE A 883 -3.33 9.20 -11.82
C ILE A 883 -4.59 10.07 -11.67
N GLY A 884 -5.75 9.43 -11.61
CA GLY A 884 -7.07 10.05 -11.57
C GLY A 884 -7.73 10.19 -12.94
N PRO A 885 -9.07 10.32 -13.00
CA PRO A 885 -9.83 10.28 -14.26
C PRO A 885 -9.61 11.47 -15.19
N GLY A 886 -9.20 12.63 -14.67
CA GLY A 886 -8.96 13.86 -15.45
C GLY A 886 -7.84 13.71 -16.48
N HIS A 887 -7.81 14.59 -17.48
CA HIS A 887 -6.81 14.52 -18.56
C HIS A 887 -5.50 15.27 -18.21
N TYR A 888 -4.38 14.67 -18.62
CA TYR A 888 -3.04 15.23 -18.64
C TYR A 888 -2.19 14.43 -19.65
N GLU A 889 -1.37 15.13 -20.43
CA GLU A 889 -0.21 14.59 -21.14
C GLU A 889 1.01 15.48 -20.81
N PRO A 890 2.23 14.94 -20.78
CA PRO A 890 3.42 15.70 -20.42
C PRO A 890 3.78 16.76 -21.48
N PRO A 891 4.43 17.88 -21.08
CA PRO A 891 4.74 18.97 -22.00
C PRO A 891 5.54 18.55 -23.24
N SER A 892 5.13 19.04 -24.41
CA SER A 892 5.75 18.80 -25.71
C SER A 892 7.05 19.60 -25.90
N GLY A 893 8.03 19.38 -25.02
CA GLY A 893 9.37 19.96 -25.09
C GLY A 893 10.26 19.30 -26.15
N PRO A 894 11.60 19.48 -26.09
CA PRO A 894 12.56 18.80 -26.98
C PRO A 894 12.71 17.29 -26.68
N HIS A 895 11.71 16.69 -26.05
CA HIS A 895 11.72 15.35 -25.49
C HIS A 895 10.45 14.65 -25.95
N GLN A 896 10.59 13.68 -26.84
CA GLN A 896 9.47 12.85 -27.27
C GLN A 896 9.12 11.88 -26.16
N TRP A 897 7.94 12.01 -25.59
CA TRP A 897 7.37 11.06 -24.64
C TRP A 897 6.68 9.91 -25.39
N SER A 898 6.88 8.67 -24.97
CA SER A 898 6.03 7.55 -25.37
C SER A 898 5.31 6.96 -24.16
N SER A 899 3.99 6.73 -24.29
CA SER A 899 3.23 5.92 -23.34
C SER A 899 3.88 4.53 -23.25
N LYS A 900 4.12 4.05 -22.02
CA LYS A 900 4.72 2.73 -21.75
C LYS A 900 3.77 1.83 -20.98
N ILE A 901 2.93 2.39 -20.11
CA ILE A 901 1.94 1.68 -19.29
C ILE A 901 0.72 2.60 -19.18
N GLU A 902 -0.48 2.03 -19.34
CA GLU A 902 -1.75 2.75 -19.26
C GLU A 902 -2.83 1.79 -18.74
N GLY A 903 -3.65 2.24 -17.80
CA GLY A 903 -4.61 1.43 -17.08
C GLY A 903 -5.71 2.27 -16.42
N LYS A 904 -6.52 1.68 -15.54
CA LYS A 904 -7.73 2.33 -15.01
C LYS A 904 -7.42 3.59 -14.20
N ASP A 905 -7.76 4.74 -14.78
CA ASP A 905 -7.40 6.09 -14.38
C ASP A 905 -5.90 6.33 -14.10
N TYR A 906 -4.98 5.58 -14.75
CA TYR A 906 -3.53 5.82 -14.60
C TYR A 906 -2.74 5.67 -15.91
N LYS A 907 -1.62 6.38 -16.02
CA LYS A 907 -0.74 6.37 -17.20
C LYS A 907 0.70 6.71 -16.84
N GLN A 908 1.67 6.09 -17.52
CA GLN A 908 3.10 6.39 -17.43
C GLN A 908 3.69 6.55 -18.84
N ASN A 909 4.28 7.71 -19.08
CA ASN A 909 5.05 7.99 -20.30
C ASN A 909 6.55 8.08 -19.94
N CYS A 910 7.42 7.45 -20.73
CA CYS A 910 8.87 7.61 -20.61
C CYS A 910 9.43 8.46 -21.76
N GLN A 911 10.57 9.11 -21.55
CA GLN A 911 11.33 9.78 -22.60
C GLN A 911 11.86 8.77 -23.64
N ASN A 912 11.77 9.10 -24.94
CA ASN A 912 12.41 8.34 -26.02
C ASN A 912 13.91 8.64 -26.05
N GLU A 913 14.75 7.64 -25.87
CA GLU A 913 16.21 7.82 -25.86
C GLU A 913 16.78 8.16 -27.24
N ASP A 914 16.17 7.65 -28.32
CA ASP A 914 16.52 7.98 -29.71
C ASP A 914 16.52 9.49 -30.02
N ALA A 915 15.73 10.28 -29.28
CA ALA A 915 15.69 11.73 -29.44
C ALA A 915 16.99 12.42 -28.95
N LYS A 916 17.69 11.85 -27.96
CA LYS A 916 18.93 12.43 -27.40
C LYS A 916 20.06 12.46 -28.42
N LEU A 917 20.13 11.48 -29.34
CA LEU A 917 21.18 11.45 -30.37
C LEU A 917 21.03 12.55 -31.45
N ARG A 918 19.82 13.04 -31.74
CA ARG A 918 19.61 14.00 -32.85
C ARG A 918 19.71 15.46 -32.46
N VAL A 919 19.32 15.83 -31.24
CA VAL A 919 19.40 17.23 -30.76
C VAL A 919 20.81 17.56 -30.24
N SER A 920 21.47 16.61 -29.58
CA SER A 920 22.80 16.80 -29.01
C SER A 920 23.86 17.19 -30.05
N HIS A 921 23.90 16.54 -31.22
CA HIS A 921 24.94 16.77 -32.23
C HIS A 921 24.96 18.22 -32.73
N VAL A 922 23.83 18.81 -33.13
CA VAL A 922 23.79 20.18 -33.65
C VAL A 922 24.18 21.19 -32.57
N GLN A 923 23.67 21.02 -31.35
CA GLN A 923 23.89 21.97 -30.26
C GLN A 923 25.30 21.83 -29.64
N ARG A 924 25.86 20.61 -29.59
CA ARG A 924 27.26 20.38 -29.22
C ARG A 924 28.22 20.89 -30.29
N PHE A 925 27.96 20.69 -31.58
CA PHE A 925 28.83 21.24 -32.63
C PHE A 925 28.88 22.78 -32.55
N LEU A 926 27.73 23.43 -32.31
CA LEU A 926 27.68 24.87 -32.12
C LEU A 926 28.43 25.31 -30.84
N CYS A 927 28.22 24.63 -29.71
CA CYS A 927 28.94 24.93 -28.46
C CYS A 927 30.44 24.64 -28.52
N ILE A 928 30.87 23.62 -29.28
CA ILE A 928 32.29 23.29 -29.48
C ILE A 928 32.94 24.33 -30.39
N VAL A 929 32.31 24.75 -31.50
CA VAL A 929 32.82 25.82 -32.37
C VAL A 929 32.89 27.16 -31.63
N ILE A 930 31.88 27.50 -30.82
CA ILE A 930 31.87 28.70 -29.99
C ILE A 930 32.94 28.61 -28.87
N SER A 931 33.06 27.47 -28.18
CA SER A 931 34.08 27.29 -27.14
C SER A 931 35.49 27.27 -27.70
N ALA A 932 35.71 26.68 -28.89
CA ALA A 932 37.01 26.66 -29.56
C ALA A 932 37.42 28.05 -30.07
N THR A 933 36.48 28.84 -30.61
CA THR A 933 36.77 30.22 -31.01
C THR A 933 37.00 31.11 -29.78
N ILE A 934 36.19 31.01 -28.74
CA ILE A 934 36.42 31.72 -27.46
C ILE A 934 37.76 31.30 -26.84
N ALA A 935 38.09 30.01 -26.79
CA ALA A 935 39.36 29.53 -26.25
C ALA A 935 40.57 29.97 -27.08
N THR A 936 40.46 29.97 -28.42
CA THR A 936 41.54 30.48 -29.29
C THR A 936 41.75 31.99 -29.09
N ILE A 937 40.66 32.76 -28.97
CA ILE A 937 40.72 34.19 -28.62
C ILE A 937 41.32 34.37 -27.22
N PHE A 938 40.95 33.53 -26.24
CA PHE A 938 41.50 33.59 -24.88
C PHE A 938 42.99 33.26 -24.85
N ILE A 939 43.45 32.26 -25.60
CA ILE A 939 44.87 31.87 -25.70
C ILE A 939 45.68 32.98 -26.38
N LEU A 940 45.19 33.56 -27.48
CA LEU A 940 45.84 34.70 -28.13
C LEU A 940 45.91 35.94 -27.22
N LEU A 941 44.87 36.19 -26.40
CA LEU A 941 44.90 37.22 -25.36
C LEU A 941 45.83 36.86 -24.19
N LEU A 942 45.97 35.57 -23.85
CA LEU A 942 46.87 35.09 -22.80
C LEU A 942 48.33 35.29 -23.21
N GLU A 943 48.70 34.88 -24.42
CA GLU A 943 50.05 35.07 -24.99
C GLU A 943 50.37 36.56 -25.15
N ALA A 944 49.42 37.37 -25.63
CA ALA A 944 49.58 38.83 -25.69
C ALA A 944 49.77 39.48 -24.31
N SER A 945 49.15 38.93 -23.25
CA SER A 945 49.31 39.45 -21.88
C SER A 945 50.59 38.99 -21.17
N GLN A 946 51.07 37.76 -21.45
CA GLN A 946 52.32 37.25 -20.87
C GLN A 946 53.56 38.00 -21.37
N ALA A 947 53.51 38.62 -22.54
CA ALA A 947 54.57 39.51 -23.05
C ALA A 947 54.78 40.79 -22.21
N VAL A 948 53.86 41.14 -21.30
CA VAL A 948 53.89 42.41 -20.53
C VAL A 948 54.18 42.22 -19.03
N LEU A 949 53.92 41.03 -18.47
CA LEU A 949 53.80 40.84 -17.02
C LEU A 949 55.00 40.20 -16.30
N VAL A 950 56.07 39.85 -17.02
CA VAL A 950 57.30 39.23 -16.47
C VAL A 950 58.01 40.06 -15.38
N PRO A 951 58.07 41.42 -15.42
CA PRO A 951 58.85 42.19 -14.43
C PRO A 951 58.30 42.24 -13.00
N THR A 952 57.02 41.91 -12.77
CA THR A 952 56.28 42.33 -11.56
C THR A 952 55.97 41.24 -10.52
N LEU A 953 56.15 39.95 -10.83
CA LEU A 953 55.85 38.85 -9.89
C LEU A 953 56.97 38.60 -8.86
N ARG A 954 57.21 39.59 -8.00
CA ARG A 954 58.00 39.47 -6.76
C ARG A 954 57.34 40.22 -5.59
N ALA A 955 56.04 40.03 -5.41
CA ALA A 955 55.25 40.62 -4.32
C ALA A 955 54.13 39.68 -3.85
N HIS A 956 54.00 39.52 -2.53
CA HIS A 956 52.82 39.09 -1.76
C HIS A 956 51.99 37.88 -2.28
N ILE A 957 52.41 36.68 -1.88
CA ILE A 957 51.46 35.61 -1.50
C ILE A 957 51.67 35.37 0.01
N GLY A 958 50.70 35.77 0.83
CA GLY A 958 50.79 35.63 2.30
C GLY A 958 49.60 36.18 3.10
N GLU A 959 48.88 37.19 2.60
CA GLU A 959 47.92 37.96 3.41
C GLU A 959 46.57 37.24 3.69
N PHE A 960 46.24 36.17 2.96
CA PHE A 960 44.97 35.47 3.11
C PHE A 960 44.84 34.58 4.37
N ASP A 961 45.94 34.22 5.02
CA ASP A 961 45.92 33.45 6.28
C ASP A 961 45.76 34.38 7.51
N GLU A 962 46.37 35.56 7.47
CA GLU A 962 46.35 36.53 8.57
C GLU A 962 44.95 37.17 8.78
N TYR A 963 44.21 37.45 7.70
CA TYR A 963 42.84 37.97 7.78
C TYR A 963 41.89 37.02 8.56
N TRP A 964 41.95 35.71 8.28
CA TRP A 964 41.10 34.73 8.95
C TRP A 964 41.53 34.47 10.40
N LYS A 965 42.84 34.49 10.68
CA LYS A 965 43.36 34.45 12.06
C LYS A 965 42.89 35.66 12.88
N ASN A 966 42.91 36.86 12.30
CA ASN A 966 42.43 38.07 12.98
C ASN A 966 40.92 38.01 13.26
N ARG A 967 40.06 37.61 12.28
CA ARG A 967 38.61 37.42 12.54
C ARG A 967 38.33 36.36 13.60
N ALA A 968 39.11 35.28 13.63
CA ALA A 968 38.98 34.25 14.67
C ALA A 968 39.36 34.79 16.07
N ASP A 969 40.40 35.60 16.17
CA ASP A 969 40.85 36.18 17.44
C ASP A 969 40.00 37.36 17.94
N GLU A 970 39.40 38.14 17.04
CA GLU A 970 38.35 39.12 17.39
C GLU A 970 37.10 38.41 17.93
N SER A 971 36.62 37.38 17.24
CA SER A 971 35.49 36.55 17.70
C SER A 971 35.77 35.93 19.08
N ARG A 972 37.00 35.45 19.29
CA ARG A 972 37.48 34.88 20.56
C ARG A 972 37.51 35.92 21.69
N LYS A 973 37.96 37.15 21.41
CA LYS A 973 37.95 38.27 22.38
C LYS A 973 36.53 38.69 22.74
N ALA A 974 35.63 38.82 21.76
CA ALA A 974 34.23 39.17 21.99
C ALA A 974 33.51 38.13 22.87
N ALA A 975 33.69 36.83 22.58
CA ALA A 975 33.14 35.75 23.40
C ALA A 975 33.72 35.71 24.83
N GLN A 976 34.96 36.14 25.02
CA GLN A 976 35.56 36.29 26.36
C GLN A 976 35.05 37.52 27.13
N GLN A 977 34.75 38.62 26.44
CA GLN A 977 34.18 39.83 27.06
C GLN A 977 32.69 39.64 27.44
N ALA A 978 31.93 38.87 26.67
CA ALA A 978 30.53 38.56 26.94
C ALA A 978 30.33 37.49 28.03
N PHE A 979 31.40 36.77 28.45
CA PHE A 979 31.31 35.69 29.42
C PHE A 979 31.21 36.20 30.86
N HIS A 980 30.07 35.97 31.51
CA HIS A 980 29.91 36.25 32.95
C HIS A 980 30.17 34.99 33.79
N PRO A 981 31.14 35.00 34.74
CA PRO A 981 31.57 33.79 35.46
C PRO A 981 30.57 33.29 36.52
N ASP A 982 29.67 34.16 36.99
CA ASP A 982 28.55 33.79 37.85
C ASP A 982 27.24 33.83 37.05
N PRO A 983 26.69 32.68 36.60
CA PRO A 983 25.43 32.65 35.88
C PRO A 983 24.22 32.94 36.79
N MET A 984 24.31 32.66 38.10
CA MET A 984 23.19 32.84 39.03
C MET A 984 22.97 34.31 39.36
N ASN A 985 24.03 35.12 39.51
CA ASN A 985 23.88 36.57 39.66
C ASN A 985 23.18 37.21 38.44
N VAL A 986 23.57 36.83 37.22
CA VAL A 986 22.93 37.34 35.99
C VAL A 986 21.48 36.87 35.88
N THR A 987 21.19 35.59 36.13
CA THR A 987 19.80 35.08 36.17
C THR A 987 18.97 35.81 37.22
N ASN A 988 19.53 36.08 38.40
CA ASN A 988 18.86 36.84 39.46
C ASN A 988 18.64 38.31 39.08
N GLN A 989 19.61 38.99 38.44
CA GLN A 989 19.41 40.36 37.95
C GLN A 989 18.40 40.45 36.80
N PHE A 990 18.37 39.48 35.90
CA PHE A 990 17.36 39.39 34.84
C PHE A 990 15.96 39.21 35.43
N ASN A 991 15.80 38.25 36.36
CA ASN A 991 14.55 38.04 37.08
C ASN A 991 14.13 39.27 37.89
N LEU A 992 15.08 39.99 38.51
CA LEU A 992 14.80 41.21 39.27
C LEU A 992 14.33 42.35 38.36
N HIS A 993 14.91 42.52 37.16
CA HIS A 993 14.42 43.48 36.17
C HIS A 993 13.01 43.13 35.66
N VAL A 994 12.78 41.86 35.28
CA VAL A 994 11.46 41.40 34.81
C VAL A 994 10.39 41.59 35.90
N ASN A 995 10.70 41.26 37.17
CA ASN A 995 9.79 41.48 38.29
C ASN A 995 9.54 42.97 38.56
N LYS A 996 10.56 43.83 38.43
CA LYS A 996 10.45 45.28 38.63
C LYS A 996 9.62 45.96 37.54
N ASP A 997 9.74 45.51 36.29
CA ASP A 997 8.88 45.97 35.20
C ASP A 997 7.43 45.44 35.36
N MET A 998 7.26 44.17 35.76
CA MET A 998 5.92 43.60 36.00
C MET A 998 5.20 44.25 37.20
N ALA A 999 5.92 44.72 38.22
CA ALA A 999 5.34 45.43 39.37
C ALA A 999 4.64 46.76 39.02
N VAL A 1000 4.85 47.29 37.81
CA VAL A 1000 4.22 48.53 37.32
C VAL A 1000 2.95 48.26 36.50
N THR A 1001 2.72 47.01 36.04
CA THR A 1001 1.63 46.68 35.11
C THR A 1001 0.78 45.50 35.60
N ASN A 1002 -0.35 45.82 36.24
CA ASN A 1002 -1.31 44.82 36.73
C ASN A 1002 -2.24 44.35 35.59
N SER A 1003 -1.71 43.51 34.68
CA SER A 1003 -2.44 43.01 33.50
C SER A 1003 -2.08 41.56 33.16
N SER A 1004 -3.08 40.71 32.97
CA SER A 1004 -2.92 39.31 32.55
C SER A 1004 -2.37 39.19 31.11
N ARG A 1005 -1.49 38.21 30.87
CA ARG A 1005 -0.78 38.00 29.60
C ARG A 1005 -1.69 37.44 28.48
N ARG A 1006 -2.68 38.22 27.99
CA ARG A 1006 -3.42 37.92 26.75
C ARG A 1006 -4.14 39.13 26.12
N SER A 1007 -3.44 40.22 25.88
CA SER A 1007 -3.85 41.25 24.90
C SER A 1007 -2.67 42.13 24.47
N LEU A 1008 -2.89 42.91 23.39
CA LEU A 1008 -2.08 43.98 22.77
C LEU A 1008 -1.58 43.67 21.35
N ALA A 1009 -2.51 43.80 20.40
CA ALA A 1009 -2.17 44.09 19.00
C ALA A 1009 -1.52 45.49 18.86
N ARG A 1010 -0.92 45.78 17.70
CA ARG A 1010 -0.23 47.05 17.38
C ARG A 1010 -1.10 48.30 17.66
N VAL A 1011 -0.86 48.97 18.79
CA VAL A 1011 -1.33 50.35 19.01
C VAL A 1011 -0.29 51.31 18.42
N ARG A 1012 -0.62 51.97 17.31
CA ARG A 1012 0.21 53.06 16.75
C ARG A 1012 0.20 54.24 17.73
N GLY A 1013 1.36 54.59 18.30
CA GLY A 1013 1.57 55.79 19.12
C GLY A 1013 1.79 55.58 20.63
N GLY A 1014 1.69 54.35 21.15
CA GLY A 1014 1.97 54.05 22.56
C GLY A 1014 3.46 53.86 22.88
N LYS A 1015 3.86 54.05 24.15
CA LYS A 1015 5.15 53.53 24.65
C LYS A 1015 5.17 52.01 24.50
N CYS A 1016 6.33 51.44 24.15
CA CYS A 1016 6.46 50.01 23.92
C CYS A 1016 6.21 49.18 25.20
N LEU A 1017 5.41 48.12 25.10
CA LEU A 1017 4.91 47.32 26.23
C LEU A 1017 5.61 45.97 26.40
N ALA A 1018 6.80 45.79 25.80
CA ALA A 1018 7.62 44.59 25.99
C ALA A 1018 8.25 44.57 27.40
N THR A 1019 7.79 43.64 28.25
CA THR A 1019 8.25 43.47 29.65
C THR A 1019 9.52 42.61 29.80
N ASN A 1020 9.84 41.79 28.80
CA ASN A 1020 11.12 41.06 28.73
C ASN A 1020 12.20 41.99 28.12
N PRO A 1021 13.35 42.21 28.80
CA PRO A 1021 14.44 43.05 28.27
C PRO A 1021 14.95 42.63 26.89
N ILE A 1022 15.03 41.33 26.60
CA ILE A 1022 15.52 40.82 25.31
C ILE A 1022 14.49 41.12 24.20
N ASP A 1023 13.21 40.91 24.48
CA ASP A 1023 12.13 41.28 23.54
C ASP A 1023 12.05 42.79 23.30
N ARG A 1024 12.39 43.59 24.33
CA ARG A 1024 12.40 45.06 24.26
C ARG A 1024 13.41 45.57 23.23
N CYS A 1025 14.53 44.89 23.02
CA CYS A 1025 15.52 45.31 22.02
C CYS A 1025 15.04 45.26 20.56
N TRP A 1026 14.06 44.41 20.22
CA TRP A 1026 13.62 44.23 18.83
C TRP A 1026 12.15 44.53 18.59
N ARG A 1027 11.26 44.26 19.58
CA ARG A 1027 9.85 44.66 19.47
C ARG A 1027 9.63 46.17 19.63
N CYS A 1028 10.62 46.89 20.16
CA CYS A 1028 10.57 48.34 20.34
C CYS A 1028 11.48 49.14 19.39
N ASP A 1029 12.38 48.49 18.64
CA ASP A 1029 13.16 49.13 17.57
C ASP A 1029 12.38 48.96 16.25
N PRO A 1030 11.80 50.03 15.67
CA PRO A 1030 11.00 49.92 14.44
C PRO A 1030 11.83 49.45 13.24
N ASN A 1031 13.17 49.55 13.31
CA ASN A 1031 14.11 49.21 12.25
C ASN A 1031 14.86 47.90 12.53
N TRP A 1032 14.42 47.07 13.49
CA TRP A 1032 15.08 45.82 13.89
C TRP A 1032 15.38 44.88 12.71
N ALA A 1033 14.54 44.88 11.67
CA ALA A 1033 14.69 44.03 10.49
C ALA A 1033 15.91 44.42 9.62
N SER A 1034 16.33 45.69 9.67
CA SER A 1034 17.56 46.19 9.04
C SER A 1034 18.75 46.10 10.00
N ASN A 1035 18.53 46.33 11.29
CA ASN A 1035 19.57 46.37 12.33
C ASN A 1035 19.78 45.03 13.07
N ARG A 1036 19.57 43.88 12.41
CA ARG A 1036 19.52 42.56 13.09
C ARG A 1036 20.79 42.20 13.87
N GLN A 1037 21.96 42.69 13.47
CA GLN A 1037 23.23 42.48 14.19
C GLN A 1037 23.17 42.96 15.65
N LYS A 1038 22.46 44.06 15.90
CA LYS A 1038 22.25 44.69 17.23
C LYS A 1038 21.46 43.79 18.21
N LEU A 1039 20.90 42.66 17.75
CA LEU A 1039 20.37 41.63 18.64
C LEU A 1039 21.47 41.00 19.51
N ALA A 1040 22.70 40.86 18.99
CA ALA A 1040 23.82 40.26 19.71
C ALA A 1040 24.15 41.02 21.00
N ASP A 1041 24.14 42.36 20.94
CA ASP A 1041 24.38 43.25 22.08
C ASP A 1041 23.35 43.09 23.22
N CYS A 1042 22.20 42.48 22.93
CA CYS A 1042 21.11 42.23 23.87
C CYS A 1042 21.07 40.80 24.43
N VAL A 1043 22.00 39.92 24.03
CA VAL A 1043 22.09 38.55 24.56
C VAL A 1043 23.02 38.51 25.77
N LEU A 1044 22.45 38.28 26.96
CA LEU A 1044 23.23 37.95 28.16
C LEU A 1044 23.68 36.48 28.07
N GLY A 1045 24.91 36.26 27.61
CA GLY A 1045 25.44 34.94 27.29
C GLY A 1045 26.13 34.21 28.46
N PHE A 1046 25.93 32.88 28.53
CA PHE A 1046 26.68 31.97 29.40
C PHE A 1046 27.59 31.00 28.60
N GLY A 1047 27.63 31.15 27.27
CA GLY A 1047 28.37 30.27 26.36
C GLY A 1047 29.87 30.56 26.32
N HIS A 1048 30.65 29.87 27.15
CA HIS A 1048 32.10 29.90 27.02
C HIS A 1048 32.53 29.19 25.72
N LYS A 1049 33.18 29.94 24.81
CA LYS A 1049 33.59 29.51 23.45
C LYS A 1049 32.47 29.30 22.41
N THR A 1050 31.30 29.91 22.55
CA THR A 1050 30.38 30.02 21.40
C THR A 1050 30.99 30.89 20.30
N VAL A 1051 30.95 30.41 19.05
CA VAL A 1051 31.43 31.13 17.85
C VAL A 1051 30.25 31.29 16.90
N GLY A 1052 30.07 32.50 16.36
CA GLY A 1052 29.03 32.83 15.39
C GLY A 1052 29.39 34.10 14.63
N GLU A 1053 29.07 34.15 13.35
CA GLU A 1053 29.49 35.24 12.45
C GLU A 1053 28.58 36.46 12.57
N SER A 1054 29.15 37.65 12.69
CA SER A 1054 28.41 38.92 12.80
C SER A 1054 28.44 39.78 11.53
N THR A 1055 29.34 39.52 10.56
CA THR A 1055 29.62 40.43 9.43
C THR A 1055 29.65 39.76 8.05
N GLU A 1056 28.56 39.99 7.31
CA GLU A 1056 28.35 39.97 5.83
C GLU A 1056 29.01 38.85 5.01
N ARG A 1057 28.27 37.98 4.31
CA ARG A 1057 27.28 38.32 3.26
C ARG A 1057 26.15 37.29 3.14
N PHE A 1058 24.96 37.75 2.73
CA PHE A 1058 23.87 36.88 2.28
C PHE A 1058 23.67 37.01 0.76
N THR A 1059 23.53 35.87 0.10
CA THR A 1059 22.85 35.73 -1.20
C THR A 1059 21.79 34.64 -1.02
N LEU A 1060 20.71 34.69 -1.82
CA LEU A 1060 19.48 33.89 -1.65
C LEU A 1060 19.72 32.37 -1.64
#